data_AF-A0A8H6VKE8-F1
#
_entry.id   AF-A0A8H6VKE8-F1
#
_cell.length_a   1.000
_cell.length_b   1.000
_cell.length_c   1.000
_cell.angle_alpha   90.00
_cell.angle_beta   90.00
_cell.angle_gamma   90.00
#
_symmetry.space_group_name_H-M   'P 1'
#
loop_
_entity.id
_entity.type
_entity.pdbx_description
1 polymer ?
#
loop_
_entity_poly.entity_id
_entity_poly.type
_entity_poly.pdbx_seq_one_letter_code
_entity_poly.pdbx_strand_id
1 'polypeptide(L)'
;MATKRPHSAMNAQAEDEDPIDPSDELMFLALGGGNEVGRSCHIIQYKGKTVMLDAGIHPSYEGLGALPFYDEFDLSTVDLLLITHFHQDHSASLPYVLSKTNFAGRVYMTHPTKAIYKWTTQDAVRVHNTHTPASSSSGTDGYVSQLYTEQDILSTMPMIQTISFHTTHSHNGIRFTPYPAGHVLGACMYLIEIAGLNILFTGDYSRETDRHLIPATVPRNVKVDCLITESTFGISTRTPRQERENALIKSITTILNRGGRVLMPTTAVGNTQELLLILEDYWQRHEEYRKFPIYYASGLARKVMVVYQTYVDDMNDTIKAKFQASAVGQSVGEGGTAGPWDFQFVRALKGIDRFEDVGGSVVLASPGMLQNGPSRALLERWAPEAKNGVVITGYSVEGTMAKTILMEPDEIPAVTQNRSANMPSMGKRGGVEGEKQMIKRRCTVQEFNFAVHVDGQENREFIEEVGAPVVILVHGEKHNMNRLKSRLLGIGKMKVYSPANCEEVRIPFRQEKVARVVGRLASQIQPPTLLPSPPDSNGEDEDMEEGDVKRSKAEHDASLGQVISGVLVQNDFKLSLMAPEDLKEYAGLATTTLVCRQHITLASASPDLIKWALEGTFGSITTVSPDSNGTKAETNGSDEAADEEVKRPENTVFEIMGGAVRLICKERGVTELEWEGNATNDGIADAVMAVLLTVETSPAAVKHSSKLHSHLHDEDAKDYDGFGDSPTGEKKANDAFPRRNPHANITPEDRLNRLFMFLEAQFGEESITPIAKPKLPAIEPTTNGQVDAEEANEVDAVDIEKKEANELARLHGLGIPVPGLEIKVDKSVAKVWLERLEVECANKTFGDRVRAVVERAVETIAPIWQ
;
A
#
# COMPACT_ATOMS: atom_id res chain seq x y z
N MET A 1 38.05 43.37 -5.39
CA MET A 1 38.58 42.56 -4.27
C MET A 1 37.85 41.24 -4.26
N ALA A 2 38.53 40.17 -4.64
CA ALA A 2 38.00 38.81 -4.62
C ALA A 2 38.30 38.20 -3.25
N THR A 3 37.27 37.95 -2.44
CA THR A 3 37.39 37.16 -1.21
C THR A 3 36.99 35.73 -1.50
N LYS A 4 37.98 34.84 -1.44
CA LYS A 4 37.86 33.38 -1.55
C LYS A 4 36.90 32.87 -0.48
N ARG A 5 35.82 32.20 -0.90
CA ARG A 5 35.06 31.29 -0.02
C ARG A 5 35.85 29.97 0.14
N PRO A 6 35.89 29.37 1.33
CA PRO A 6 36.61 28.12 1.56
C PRO A 6 35.96 26.96 0.81
N HIS A 7 36.80 26.12 0.21
CA HIS A 7 36.46 24.99 -0.66
C HIS A 7 35.78 23.81 0.07
N SER A 8 35.49 23.92 1.37
CA SER A 8 34.85 22.87 2.18
C SER A 8 33.31 22.95 2.22
N ALA A 9 32.70 23.99 1.63
CA ALA A 9 31.25 24.14 1.57
C ALA A 9 30.61 23.60 0.27
N MET A 10 31.37 22.88 -0.58
CA MET A 10 30.88 22.33 -1.85
C MET A 10 30.75 20.79 -1.86
N ASN A 11 31.09 20.11 -0.76
CA ASN A 11 30.98 18.64 -0.66
C ASN A 11 30.03 18.14 0.45
N ALA A 12 29.31 19.02 1.15
CA ALA A 12 28.37 18.63 2.21
C ALA A 12 26.93 18.34 1.71
N GLN A 13 26.74 18.10 0.41
CA GLN A 13 25.42 17.80 -0.18
C GLN A 13 25.38 16.47 -0.94
N ALA A 14 26.34 15.57 -0.73
CA ALA A 14 26.43 14.32 -1.51
C ALA A 14 26.53 13.04 -0.68
N GLU A 15 26.22 13.05 0.63
CA GLU A 15 26.37 11.87 1.51
C GLU A 15 25.07 11.47 2.26
N ASP A 16 23.89 11.97 1.86
CA ASP A 16 22.58 11.67 2.51
C ASP A 16 21.47 11.26 1.52
N GLU A 17 21.85 10.74 0.35
CA GLU A 17 20.90 10.09 -0.57
C GLU A 17 20.88 8.58 -0.33
N ASP A 18 20.38 8.19 0.85
CA ASP A 18 19.66 6.92 0.92
C ASP A 18 18.59 6.95 -0.19
N PRO A 19 18.47 5.91 -1.03
CA PRO A 19 17.47 5.87 -2.08
C PRO A 19 16.10 6.12 -1.46
N ILE A 20 15.41 7.14 -1.95
CA ILE A 20 14.04 7.44 -1.50
C ILE A 20 13.21 6.21 -1.84
N ASP A 21 12.66 5.56 -0.81
CA ASP A 21 11.71 4.48 -1.00
C ASP A 21 10.58 5.01 -1.90
N PRO A 22 10.26 4.37 -3.05
CA PRO A 22 9.19 4.83 -3.92
C PRO A 22 7.85 5.03 -3.19
N SER A 23 7.65 4.39 -2.04
CA SER A 23 6.48 4.59 -1.18
C SER A 23 6.46 5.92 -0.42
N ASP A 24 7.61 6.61 -0.28
CA ASP A 24 7.76 7.95 0.29
C ASP A 24 7.61 9.07 -0.75
N GLU A 25 7.29 8.74 -2.00
CA GLU A 25 6.94 9.72 -3.03
C GLU A 25 5.42 9.87 -3.10
N LEU A 26 4.93 11.10 -2.95
CA LEU A 26 3.59 11.48 -3.38
C LEU A 26 3.60 11.54 -4.91
N MET A 27 2.90 10.62 -5.56
CA MET A 27 2.60 10.71 -6.99
C MET A 27 1.30 11.50 -7.15
N PHE A 28 1.32 12.48 -8.05
CA PHE A 28 0.15 13.21 -8.53
C PHE A 28 0.05 13.06 -10.05
N LEU A 29 -1.13 12.72 -10.56
CA LEU A 29 -1.42 12.59 -11.98
C LEU A 29 -2.73 13.31 -12.31
N ALA A 30 -2.69 14.26 -13.24
CA ALA A 30 -3.90 14.88 -13.77
C ALA A 30 -4.46 14.05 -14.93
N LEU A 31 -5.57 13.36 -14.73
CA LEU A 31 -6.31 12.71 -15.84
C LEU A 31 -7.24 13.69 -16.57
N GLY A 32 -7.46 14.87 -16.00
CA GLY A 32 -8.19 15.98 -16.60
C GLY A 32 -8.08 17.22 -15.71
N GLY A 33 -8.31 18.42 -16.26
CA GLY A 33 -8.11 19.68 -15.54
C GLY A 33 -6.64 20.08 -15.33
N GLY A 34 -5.68 19.39 -15.94
CA GLY A 34 -4.28 19.78 -16.00
C GLY A 34 -4.01 20.71 -17.18
N ASN A 35 -3.63 21.97 -16.93
CA ASN A 35 -3.48 23.04 -17.94
C ASN A 35 -4.76 23.36 -18.76
N GLU A 36 -5.93 22.98 -18.28
CA GLU A 36 -7.24 23.29 -18.86
C GLU A 36 -8.31 23.51 -17.77
N VAL A 37 -9.49 24.00 -18.17
CA VAL A 37 -10.71 24.10 -17.33
C VAL A 37 -11.74 23.12 -17.90
N GLY A 38 -12.28 22.24 -17.06
CA GLY A 38 -13.16 21.15 -17.48
C GLY A 38 -12.60 19.75 -17.20
N ARG A 39 -13.49 18.75 -17.15
CA ARG A 39 -13.17 17.33 -16.88
C ARG A 39 -12.18 17.09 -15.72
N SER A 40 -12.28 17.85 -14.64
CA SER A 40 -11.44 17.73 -13.46
C SER A 40 -11.43 16.29 -12.94
N CYS A 41 -10.22 15.74 -12.85
CA CYS A 41 -9.98 14.38 -12.41
C CYS A 41 -8.49 14.22 -12.09
N HIS A 42 -8.16 13.96 -10.83
CA HIS A 42 -6.77 13.85 -10.39
C HIS A 42 -6.56 12.60 -9.55
N ILE A 43 -5.43 11.92 -9.73
CA ILE A 43 -5.02 10.79 -8.92
C ILE A 43 -3.90 11.25 -8.00
N ILE A 44 -4.00 10.91 -6.73
CA ILE A 44 -2.88 10.94 -5.79
C ILE A 44 -2.58 9.53 -5.30
N GLN A 45 -1.29 9.17 -5.28
CA GLN A 45 -0.82 7.94 -4.65
C GLN A 45 0.26 8.24 -3.63
N TYR A 46 0.11 7.68 -2.44
CA TYR A 46 1.13 7.75 -1.39
C TYR A 46 1.04 6.52 -0.50
N LYS A 47 2.18 5.90 -0.18
CA LYS A 47 2.25 4.72 0.70
C LYS A 47 1.27 3.58 0.32
N GLY A 48 1.15 3.31 -0.99
CA GLY A 48 0.29 2.26 -1.54
C GLY A 48 -1.22 2.54 -1.46
N LYS A 49 -1.62 3.79 -1.15
CA LYS A 49 -3.01 4.24 -1.14
C LYS A 49 -3.28 5.13 -2.33
N THR A 50 -4.43 4.94 -2.97
CA THR A 50 -4.82 5.68 -4.18
C THR A 50 -6.12 6.44 -3.94
N VAL A 51 -6.09 7.76 -4.09
CA VAL A 51 -7.28 8.61 -4.03
C VAL A 51 -7.49 9.29 -5.38
N MET A 52 -8.69 9.19 -5.90
CA MET A 52 -9.18 9.92 -7.07
C MET A 52 -10.00 11.13 -6.61
N LEU A 53 -9.68 12.28 -7.17
CA LEU A 53 -10.25 13.58 -6.83
C LEU A 53 -11.05 14.08 -8.03
N ASP A 54 -12.35 14.24 -7.83
CA ASP A 54 -13.33 14.60 -8.85
C ASP A 54 -13.44 13.63 -10.05
N ALA A 55 -14.56 13.71 -10.76
CA ALA A 55 -14.89 12.94 -11.95
C ALA A 55 -15.78 13.78 -12.87
N GLY A 56 -15.16 14.71 -13.61
CA GLY A 56 -15.85 15.67 -14.47
C GLY A 56 -16.04 15.28 -15.93
N ILE A 57 -16.79 16.11 -16.67
CA ILE A 57 -16.87 16.12 -18.14
C ILE A 57 -16.42 17.48 -18.68
N HIS A 58 -15.74 17.49 -19.83
CA HIS A 58 -15.32 18.72 -20.48
C HIS A 58 -16.48 19.32 -21.30
N PRO A 59 -16.88 20.58 -21.05
CA PRO A 59 -18.09 21.15 -21.65
C PRO A 59 -17.98 21.45 -23.15
N SER A 60 -16.76 21.58 -23.69
CA SER A 60 -16.53 21.88 -25.12
C SER A 60 -16.33 20.65 -25.99
N TYR A 61 -16.34 19.44 -25.43
CA TYR A 61 -16.17 18.18 -26.17
C TYR A 61 -17.43 17.31 -26.08
N GLU A 62 -17.60 16.39 -27.03
CA GLU A 62 -18.74 15.46 -27.08
C GLU A 62 -18.28 14.00 -27.02
N GLY A 63 -19.19 13.11 -26.62
CA GLY A 63 -18.92 11.68 -26.52
C GLY A 63 -17.76 11.34 -25.58
N LEU A 64 -17.00 10.29 -25.91
CA LEU A 64 -15.88 9.81 -25.09
C LEU A 64 -14.76 10.85 -24.95
N GLY A 65 -14.57 11.75 -25.94
CA GLY A 65 -13.55 12.80 -25.87
C GLY A 65 -13.78 13.84 -24.78
N ALA A 66 -14.99 13.90 -24.21
CA ALA A 66 -15.32 14.77 -23.10
C ALA A 66 -14.93 14.19 -21.73
N LEU A 67 -14.59 12.89 -21.66
CA LEU A 67 -14.16 12.25 -20.42
C LEU A 67 -12.70 12.63 -20.07
N PRO A 68 -12.31 12.48 -18.80
CA PRO A 68 -10.92 12.36 -18.40
C PRO A 68 -10.24 11.15 -19.05
N PHE A 69 -8.92 11.14 -19.08
CA PHE A 69 -8.08 10.07 -19.66
C PHE A 69 -8.04 8.83 -18.76
N TYR A 70 -9.19 8.16 -18.56
CA TYR A 70 -9.30 6.98 -17.69
C TYR A 70 -8.51 5.75 -18.18
N ASP A 71 -8.11 5.73 -19.44
CA ASP A 71 -7.26 4.72 -20.06
C ASP A 71 -5.81 4.78 -19.57
N GLU A 72 -5.37 5.92 -19.03
CA GLU A 72 -4.01 6.14 -18.54
C GLU A 72 -3.81 5.65 -17.08
N PHE A 73 -4.86 5.14 -16.43
CA PHE A 73 -4.78 4.68 -15.05
C PHE A 73 -5.75 3.55 -14.73
N ASP A 74 -5.28 2.53 -14.00
CA ASP A 74 -6.15 1.42 -13.58
C ASP A 74 -7.04 1.82 -12.40
N LEU A 75 -8.30 2.14 -12.69
CA LEU A 75 -9.28 2.57 -11.69
C LEU A 75 -9.64 1.48 -10.65
N SER A 76 -9.32 0.21 -10.90
CA SER A 76 -9.53 -0.86 -9.90
C SER A 76 -8.62 -0.71 -8.68
N THR A 77 -7.52 0.04 -8.81
CA THR A 77 -6.57 0.33 -7.72
C THR A 77 -6.98 1.51 -6.84
N VAL A 78 -8.04 2.23 -7.18
CA VAL A 78 -8.51 3.42 -6.46
C VAL A 78 -9.28 3.01 -5.20
N ASP A 79 -8.79 3.40 -4.02
CA ASP A 79 -9.45 3.15 -2.74
C ASP A 79 -10.66 4.09 -2.54
N LEU A 80 -10.47 5.37 -2.89
CA LEU A 80 -11.38 6.46 -2.59
C LEU A 80 -11.57 7.37 -3.79
N LEU A 81 -12.83 7.77 -4.04
CA LEU A 81 -13.19 8.81 -4.98
C LEU A 81 -13.92 9.93 -4.23
N LEU A 82 -13.31 11.11 -4.18
CA LEU A 82 -13.83 12.27 -3.46
C LEU A 82 -14.34 13.31 -4.46
N ILE A 83 -15.65 13.59 -4.43
CA ILE A 83 -16.24 14.65 -5.26
C ILE A 83 -16.39 15.92 -4.42
N THR A 84 -15.84 17.02 -4.93
CA THR A 84 -15.84 18.33 -4.29
C THR A 84 -17.20 19.00 -4.35
N HIS A 85 -17.81 19.04 -5.53
CA HIS A 85 -19.09 19.70 -5.76
C HIS A 85 -19.82 19.18 -7.01
N PHE A 86 -21.04 19.70 -7.25
CA PHE A 86 -21.99 19.13 -8.23
C PHE A 86 -21.86 19.67 -9.66
N HIS A 87 -20.89 20.55 -9.95
CA HIS A 87 -20.72 21.02 -11.33
C HIS A 87 -20.29 19.88 -12.25
N GLN A 88 -20.58 20.05 -13.55
CA GLN A 88 -20.43 18.97 -14.51
C GLN A 88 -18.98 18.59 -14.77
N ASP A 89 -18.12 19.60 -14.79
CA ASP A 89 -16.67 19.52 -14.85
C ASP A 89 -16.01 18.91 -13.61
N HIS A 90 -16.76 18.58 -12.55
CA HIS A 90 -16.24 17.90 -11.36
C HIS A 90 -16.97 16.58 -11.03
N SER A 91 -18.19 16.38 -11.53
CA SER A 91 -19.00 15.23 -11.10
C SER A 91 -19.73 14.47 -12.21
N ALA A 92 -19.86 15.04 -13.42
CA ALA A 92 -20.75 14.49 -14.43
C ALA A 92 -20.24 13.20 -15.09
N SER A 93 -18.98 12.80 -14.97
CA SER A 93 -18.51 11.51 -15.48
C SER A 93 -18.64 10.39 -14.45
N LEU A 94 -19.05 10.69 -13.21
CA LEU A 94 -19.20 9.70 -12.15
C LEU A 94 -20.10 8.50 -12.53
N PRO A 95 -21.26 8.65 -13.21
CA PRO A 95 -22.04 7.49 -13.63
C PRO A 95 -21.27 6.59 -14.60
N TYR A 96 -20.44 7.17 -15.46
CA TYR A 96 -19.56 6.43 -16.37
C TYR A 96 -18.53 5.64 -15.57
N VAL A 97 -17.84 6.28 -14.62
CA VAL A 97 -16.86 5.62 -13.73
C VAL A 97 -17.50 4.43 -13.03
N LEU A 98 -18.66 4.62 -12.39
CA LEU A 98 -19.27 3.60 -11.55
C LEU A 98 -19.98 2.46 -12.31
N SER A 99 -20.40 2.69 -13.56
CA SER A 99 -21.17 1.70 -14.32
C SER A 99 -20.46 1.12 -15.53
N LYS A 100 -19.42 1.80 -16.06
CA LYS A 100 -18.74 1.44 -17.31
C LYS A 100 -17.24 1.20 -17.16
N THR A 101 -16.68 1.30 -15.94
CA THR A 101 -15.24 1.05 -15.67
C THR A 101 -15.05 -0.06 -14.62
N ASN A 102 -13.80 -0.40 -14.32
CA ASN A 102 -13.42 -1.40 -13.31
C ASN A 102 -13.24 -0.81 -11.90
N PHE A 103 -13.67 0.43 -11.65
CA PHE A 103 -13.60 1.07 -10.34
C PHE A 103 -14.34 0.25 -9.26
N ALA A 104 -13.66 0.01 -8.13
CA ALA A 104 -14.19 -0.76 -7.00
C ALA A 104 -14.11 -0.01 -5.63
N GLY A 105 -13.62 1.22 -5.63
CA GLY A 105 -13.45 2.03 -4.42
C GLY A 105 -14.75 2.61 -3.85
N ARG A 106 -14.62 3.43 -2.81
CA ARG A 106 -15.76 4.14 -2.19
C ARG A 106 -15.85 5.58 -2.68
N VAL A 107 -17.08 6.05 -2.92
CA VAL A 107 -17.37 7.41 -3.37
C VAL A 107 -17.92 8.25 -2.24
N TYR A 108 -17.45 9.48 -2.09
CA TYR A 108 -17.96 10.43 -1.09
C TYR A 108 -18.34 11.78 -1.71
N MET A 109 -19.45 12.33 -1.21
CA MET A 109 -19.97 13.67 -1.50
C MET A 109 -20.53 14.28 -0.23
N THR A 110 -20.60 15.61 -0.14
CA THR A 110 -21.44 16.25 0.88
C THR A 110 -22.93 15.97 0.62
N HIS A 111 -23.77 16.13 1.64
CA HIS A 111 -25.22 15.92 1.51
C HIS A 111 -25.87 16.80 0.41
N PRO A 112 -25.60 18.12 0.32
CA PRO A 112 -26.21 18.94 -0.72
C PRO A 112 -25.68 18.59 -2.11
N THR A 113 -24.38 18.29 -2.22
CA THR A 113 -23.75 17.90 -3.49
C THR A 113 -24.44 16.67 -4.07
N LYS A 114 -24.65 15.60 -3.28
CA LYS A 114 -25.35 14.38 -3.75
C LYS A 114 -26.79 14.67 -4.20
N ALA A 115 -27.51 15.53 -3.49
CA ALA A 115 -28.89 15.85 -3.80
C ALA A 115 -29.03 16.64 -5.11
N ILE A 116 -28.14 17.61 -5.33
CA ILE A 116 -28.13 18.44 -6.54
C ILE A 116 -27.59 17.64 -7.74
N TYR A 117 -26.50 16.88 -7.54
CA TYR A 117 -25.87 16.01 -8.52
C TYR A 117 -26.86 15.11 -9.27
N LYS A 118 -27.81 14.50 -8.53
CA LYS A 118 -28.85 13.67 -9.14
C LYS A 118 -29.62 14.43 -10.20
N TRP A 119 -30.04 15.65 -9.89
CA TRP A 119 -30.88 16.45 -10.77
C TRP A 119 -30.10 17.07 -11.92
N THR A 120 -28.90 17.61 -11.66
CA THR A 120 -28.06 18.22 -12.69
C THR A 120 -27.61 17.19 -13.72
N THR A 121 -27.20 16.00 -13.29
CA THR A 121 -26.77 14.92 -14.19
C THR A 121 -27.94 14.37 -15.02
N GLN A 122 -29.13 14.22 -14.43
CA GLN A 122 -30.32 13.81 -15.19
C GLN A 122 -30.80 14.87 -16.20
N ASP A 123 -30.63 16.16 -15.89
CA ASP A 123 -30.95 17.23 -16.83
C ASP A 123 -29.95 17.25 -17.99
N ALA A 124 -28.66 17.03 -17.71
CA ALA A 124 -27.61 16.91 -18.72
C ALA A 124 -27.94 15.83 -19.77
N VAL A 125 -28.32 14.63 -19.33
CA VAL A 125 -28.71 13.52 -20.21
C VAL A 125 -29.94 13.88 -21.05
N ARG A 126 -30.94 14.53 -20.44
CA ARG A 126 -32.16 14.96 -21.15
C ARG A 126 -31.87 15.99 -22.23
N VAL A 127 -31.08 17.02 -21.90
CA VAL A 127 -30.69 18.08 -22.83
C VAL A 127 -29.85 17.52 -23.98
N HIS A 128 -28.95 16.59 -23.70
CA HIS A 128 -28.17 15.91 -24.73
C HIS A 128 -29.07 15.08 -25.67
N ASN A 129 -30.00 14.30 -25.13
CA ASN A 129 -30.93 13.48 -25.91
C ASN A 129 -31.92 14.28 -26.77
N THR A 130 -32.21 15.55 -26.43
CA THR A 130 -33.05 16.40 -27.28
C THR A 130 -32.38 16.86 -28.58
N HIS A 131 -31.04 16.75 -28.68
CA HIS A 131 -30.28 17.14 -29.86
C HIS A 131 -29.87 15.97 -30.76
N THR A 132 -30.05 14.71 -30.32
CA THR A 132 -29.83 13.54 -31.15
C THR A 132 -31.08 13.20 -31.98
N PRO A 133 -30.98 13.05 -33.32
CA PRO A 133 -32.12 12.64 -34.13
C PRO A 133 -32.61 11.25 -33.72
N ALA A 134 -33.92 11.06 -33.64
CA ALA A 134 -34.54 9.77 -33.36
C ALA A 134 -34.20 8.65 -34.38
N SER A 135 -33.55 8.98 -35.51
CA SER A 135 -33.08 7.99 -36.49
C SER A 135 -31.72 7.36 -36.14
N SER A 136 -31.01 7.88 -35.13
CA SER A 136 -29.70 7.35 -34.70
C SER A 136 -29.83 6.18 -33.72
N SER A 137 -31.06 5.77 -33.36
CA SER A 137 -31.31 4.61 -32.50
C SER A 137 -31.24 3.26 -33.24
N SER A 138 -31.12 3.26 -34.56
CA SER A 138 -30.73 2.06 -35.32
C SER A 138 -29.20 2.05 -35.40
N GLY A 139 -28.56 1.23 -34.58
CA GLY A 139 -27.11 1.15 -34.38
C GLY A 139 -26.30 0.64 -35.58
N THR A 140 -26.43 1.28 -36.74
CA THR A 140 -25.66 0.94 -37.95
C THR A 140 -24.75 2.06 -38.44
N ASP A 141 -24.96 3.31 -38.04
CA ASP A 141 -24.05 4.42 -38.33
C ASP A 141 -23.56 5.05 -37.02
N GLY A 142 -22.33 4.73 -36.63
CA GLY A 142 -21.68 5.33 -35.46
C GLY A 142 -21.61 6.85 -35.59
N TYR A 143 -21.82 7.58 -34.48
CA TYR A 143 -21.12 8.84 -34.11
C TYR A 143 -21.77 9.66 -32.98
N VAL A 144 -22.77 9.17 -32.23
CA VAL A 144 -23.11 9.77 -30.92
C VAL A 144 -23.35 8.68 -29.87
N SER A 145 -22.28 8.22 -29.24
CA SER A 145 -22.38 7.29 -28.10
C SER A 145 -22.79 8.08 -26.86
N GLN A 146 -24.02 7.90 -26.42
CA GLN A 146 -24.49 8.41 -25.14
C GLN A 146 -23.62 7.82 -24.02
N LEU A 147 -22.91 8.66 -23.25
CA LEU A 147 -21.97 8.22 -22.22
C LEU A 147 -22.61 7.30 -21.17
N TYR A 148 -23.82 7.65 -20.73
CA TYR A 148 -24.61 6.89 -19.78
C TYR A 148 -26.09 7.29 -19.84
N THR A 149 -26.95 6.43 -19.31
CA THR A 149 -28.41 6.61 -19.30
C THR A 149 -28.92 7.16 -17.96
N GLU A 150 -30.19 7.62 -17.94
CA GLU A 150 -30.83 8.00 -16.66
C GLU A 150 -30.91 6.81 -15.69
N GLN A 151 -31.00 5.58 -16.22
CA GLN A 151 -30.99 4.37 -15.40
C GLN A 151 -29.62 4.14 -14.76
N ASP A 152 -28.52 4.38 -15.48
CA ASP A 152 -27.16 4.30 -14.92
C ASP A 152 -26.94 5.32 -13.79
N ILE A 153 -27.51 6.53 -13.91
CA ILE A 153 -27.48 7.52 -12.82
C ILE A 153 -28.21 6.97 -11.60
N LEU A 154 -29.43 6.47 -11.77
CA LEU A 154 -30.25 6.00 -10.66
C LEU A 154 -29.64 4.77 -9.96
N SER A 155 -29.00 3.86 -10.70
CA SER A 155 -28.35 2.67 -10.14
C SER A 155 -27.08 2.99 -9.36
N THR A 156 -26.41 4.11 -9.67
CA THR A 156 -25.15 4.51 -9.02
C THR A 156 -25.36 5.40 -7.78
N MET A 157 -26.52 6.06 -7.64
CA MET A 157 -26.86 6.89 -6.46
C MET A 157 -26.68 6.19 -5.09
N PRO A 158 -27.01 4.89 -4.91
CA PRO A 158 -26.78 4.18 -3.64
C PRO A 158 -25.30 3.96 -3.31
N MET A 159 -24.41 3.97 -4.31
CA MET A 159 -22.96 3.75 -4.12
C MET A 159 -22.25 4.99 -3.55
N ILE A 160 -22.88 6.16 -3.62
CA ILE A 160 -22.33 7.43 -3.15
C ILE A 160 -22.61 7.62 -1.65
N GLN A 161 -21.58 7.75 -0.83
CA GLN A 161 -21.71 8.01 0.60
C GLN A 161 -21.75 9.51 0.88
N THR A 162 -22.64 9.94 1.77
CA THR A 162 -22.77 11.35 2.16
C THR A 162 -22.00 11.64 3.42
N ILE A 163 -21.31 12.78 3.45
CA ILE A 163 -20.53 13.25 4.60
C ILE A 163 -20.91 14.68 4.98
N SER A 164 -20.70 15.02 6.24
CA SER A 164 -20.95 16.35 6.79
C SER A 164 -19.66 17.14 6.94
N PHE A 165 -19.75 18.47 6.85
CA PHE A 165 -18.59 19.35 7.05
C PHE A 165 -17.90 19.11 8.41
N HIS A 166 -16.59 19.35 8.44
CA HIS A 166 -15.74 19.27 9.63
C HIS A 166 -15.71 17.91 10.34
N THR A 167 -16.28 16.87 9.73
CA THR A 167 -16.26 15.51 10.27
C THR A 167 -15.14 14.72 9.59
N THR A 168 -14.20 14.18 10.37
CA THR A 168 -13.15 13.31 9.82
C THR A 168 -13.70 11.91 9.57
N HIS A 169 -13.61 11.46 8.33
CA HIS A 169 -13.91 10.10 7.91
C HIS A 169 -12.61 9.32 7.67
N SER A 170 -12.67 8.00 7.73
CA SER A 170 -11.52 7.15 7.43
C SER A 170 -11.92 5.90 6.66
N HIS A 171 -11.08 5.51 5.70
CA HIS A 171 -11.21 4.29 4.93
C HIS A 171 -9.83 3.79 4.50
N ASN A 172 -9.53 2.51 4.72
CA ASN A 172 -8.26 1.88 4.32
C ASN A 172 -7.01 2.67 4.75
N GLY A 173 -6.99 3.23 5.97
CA GLY A 173 -5.85 4.02 6.47
C GLY A 173 -5.76 5.45 5.92
N ILE A 174 -6.67 5.87 5.04
CA ILE A 174 -6.79 7.25 4.54
C ILE A 174 -7.79 7.98 5.44
N ARG A 175 -7.42 9.14 5.96
CA ARG A 175 -8.33 10.03 6.68
C ARG A 175 -8.67 11.21 5.78
N PHE A 176 -9.93 11.66 5.78
CA PHE A 176 -10.33 12.83 5.00
C PHE A 176 -11.42 13.63 5.72
N THR A 177 -11.33 14.94 5.63
CA THR A 177 -12.25 15.89 6.30
C THR A 177 -12.69 16.95 5.30
N PRO A 178 -14.01 17.10 5.01
CA PRO A 178 -14.52 18.14 4.13
C PRO A 178 -14.67 19.48 4.88
N TYR A 179 -14.15 20.55 4.30
CA TYR A 179 -14.33 21.94 4.76
C TYR A 179 -15.15 22.72 3.73
N PRO A 180 -16.00 23.68 4.12
CA PRO A 180 -16.75 24.49 3.16
C PRO A 180 -15.82 25.21 2.18
N ALA A 181 -16.12 25.12 0.88
CA ALA A 181 -15.37 25.78 -0.18
C ALA A 181 -16.01 27.11 -0.64
N GLY A 182 -17.20 27.47 -0.13
CA GLY A 182 -18.01 28.50 -0.78
C GLY A 182 -18.44 28.02 -2.16
N HIS A 183 -18.23 28.82 -3.20
CA HIS A 183 -18.45 28.47 -4.61
C HIS A 183 -19.90 28.08 -4.98
N VAL A 184 -20.39 26.94 -4.50
CA VAL A 184 -21.79 26.50 -4.62
C VAL A 184 -22.24 25.74 -3.36
N LEU A 185 -23.56 25.62 -3.15
CA LEU A 185 -24.12 24.92 -1.99
C LEU A 185 -23.58 23.48 -1.87
N GLY A 186 -22.91 23.19 -0.76
CA GLY A 186 -22.33 21.88 -0.47
C GLY A 186 -20.92 21.67 -1.03
N ALA A 187 -20.33 22.63 -1.76
CA ALA A 187 -18.96 22.49 -2.22
C ALA A 187 -17.98 22.40 -1.05
N CYS A 188 -16.96 21.56 -1.20
CA CYS A 188 -16.00 21.30 -0.14
C CYS A 188 -14.56 21.18 -0.63
N MET A 189 -13.64 21.64 0.23
CA MET A 189 -12.23 21.34 0.17
C MET A 189 -11.96 20.10 1.02
N TYR A 190 -11.23 19.11 0.51
CA TYR A 190 -10.85 17.92 1.26
C TYR A 190 -9.47 18.07 1.86
N LEU A 191 -9.38 18.00 3.19
CA LEU A 191 -8.13 17.73 3.89
C LEU A 191 -7.95 16.21 3.97
N ILE A 192 -6.96 15.68 3.26
CA ILE A 192 -6.64 14.27 3.13
C ILE A 192 -5.35 14.00 3.90
N GLU A 193 -5.36 12.99 4.76
CA GLU A 193 -4.21 12.57 5.57
C GLU A 193 -3.90 11.10 5.28
N ILE A 194 -2.70 10.84 4.76
CA ILE A 194 -2.18 9.50 4.44
C ILE A 194 -0.82 9.36 5.10
N ALA A 195 -0.69 8.42 6.05
CA ALA A 195 0.57 8.18 6.75
C ALA A 195 1.26 9.44 7.33
N GLY A 196 0.45 10.40 7.82
CA GLY A 196 0.92 11.67 8.39
C GLY A 196 1.15 12.80 7.37
N LEU A 197 1.07 12.53 6.06
CA LEU A 197 1.12 13.54 5.00
C LEU A 197 -0.24 14.23 4.86
N ASN A 198 -0.29 15.55 5.07
CA ASN A 198 -1.53 16.34 4.95
C ASN A 198 -1.62 17.03 3.59
N ILE A 199 -2.61 16.65 2.79
CA ILE A 199 -2.89 17.18 1.46
C ILE A 199 -4.22 17.93 1.50
N LEU A 200 -4.25 19.20 1.15
CA LEU A 200 -5.48 19.96 1.00
C LEU A 200 -5.83 20.07 -0.48
N PHE A 201 -6.95 19.49 -0.90
CA PHE A 201 -7.50 19.66 -2.24
C PHE A 201 -8.70 20.61 -2.19
N THR A 202 -8.64 21.73 -2.92
CA THR A 202 -9.67 22.77 -2.81
C THR A 202 -10.92 22.48 -3.63
N GLY A 203 -10.80 21.73 -4.73
CA GLY A 203 -11.77 21.86 -5.83
C GLY A 203 -11.84 23.31 -6.30
N ASP A 204 -13.03 23.75 -6.70
CA ASP A 204 -13.32 25.17 -6.89
C ASP A 204 -13.80 25.80 -5.58
N TYR A 205 -13.26 26.97 -5.26
CA TYR A 205 -13.53 27.63 -3.99
C TYR A 205 -13.64 29.15 -4.12
N SER A 206 -14.30 29.78 -3.15
CA SER A 206 -14.42 31.23 -3.09
C SER A 206 -14.25 31.75 -1.67
N ARG A 207 -13.53 32.86 -1.54
CA ARG A 207 -13.31 33.58 -0.28
C ARG A 207 -14.19 34.82 -0.14
N GLU A 208 -14.83 35.25 -1.21
CA GLU A 208 -15.77 36.35 -1.20
C GLU A 208 -17.06 35.91 -0.48
N THR A 209 -17.50 36.71 0.50
CA THR A 209 -18.81 36.48 1.14
C THR A 209 -19.92 36.86 0.18
N ASP A 210 -20.82 35.91 -0.12
CA ASP A 210 -22.03 36.16 -0.91
C ASP A 210 -23.28 36.18 0.01
N ARG A 211 -24.49 36.25 -0.57
CA ARG A 211 -25.72 36.32 0.23
C ARG A 211 -26.06 35.00 0.92
N HIS A 212 -25.55 33.84 0.50
CA HIS A 212 -26.07 32.53 0.92
C HIS A 212 -25.05 31.45 1.29
N LEU A 213 -23.82 31.50 0.80
CA LEU A 213 -22.74 30.54 1.03
C LEU A 213 -21.79 30.98 2.13
N ILE A 214 -21.16 29.96 2.73
CA ILE A 214 -20.07 30.12 3.68
C ILE A 214 -18.77 30.27 2.88
N PRO A 215 -17.98 31.35 3.04
CA PRO A 215 -16.72 31.51 2.33
C PRO A 215 -15.69 30.46 2.79
N ALA A 216 -14.79 30.08 1.89
CA ALA A 216 -13.69 29.19 2.20
C ALA A 216 -12.72 29.81 3.21
N THR A 217 -12.28 28.99 4.16
CA THR A 217 -11.30 29.37 5.20
C THR A 217 -10.23 28.30 5.33
N VAL A 218 -9.02 28.70 5.72
CA VAL A 218 -7.94 27.75 6.00
C VAL A 218 -8.33 26.86 7.20
N PRO A 219 -8.17 25.52 7.10
CA PRO A 219 -8.35 24.63 8.23
C PRO A 219 -7.49 25.03 9.43
N ARG A 220 -8.12 25.23 10.60
CA ARG A 220 -7.42 25.68 11.81
C ARG A 220 -6.58 24.57 12.43
N ASN A 221 -5.42 24.91 12.97
CA ASN A 221 -4.54 24.02 13.73
C ASN A 221 -4.06 22.77 12.94
N VAL A 222 -4.01 22.85 11.61
CA VAL A 222 -3.49 21.79 10.75
C VAL A 222 -2.36 22.35 9.88
N LYS A 223 -1.21 21.69 9.89
CA LYS A 223 -0.14 21.96 8.94
C LYS A 223 -0.43 21.21 7.65
N VAL A 224 -0.56 21.93 6.53
CA VAL A 224 -0.72 21.35 5.19
C VAL A 224 0.66 21.20 4.56
N ASP A 225 0.98 20.00 4.07
CA ASP A 225 2.25 19.69 3.42
C ASP A 225 2.17 19.85 1.89
N CYS A 226 1.01 19.55 1.31
CA CYS A 226 0.73 19.73 -0.11
C CYS A 226 -0.63 20.40 -0.32
N LEU A 227 -0.67 21.48 -1.08
CA LEU A 227 -1.90 22.16 -1.49
C LEU A 227 -2.15 21.91 -2.98
N ILE A 228 -3.28 21.30 -3.32
CA ILE A 228 -3.77 21.16 -4.70
C ILE A 228 -4.92 22.17 -4.85
N THR A 229 -4.71 23.21 -5.65
CA THR A 229 -5.63 24.35 -5.74
C THR A 229 -5.98 24.72 -7.18
N GLU A 230 -7.21 25.20 -7.37
CA GLU A 230 -7.64 25.72 -8.68
C GLU A 230 -6.83 26.96 -9.12
N SER A 231 -6.90 27.25 -10.42
CA SER A 231 -6.22 28.40 -11.04
C SER A 231 -7.06 29.08 -12.12
N THR A 232 -8.38 28.97 -12.03
CA THR A 232 -9.38 29.43 -13.02
C THR A 232 -9.13 30.84 -13.54
N PHE A 233 -8.90 31.80 -12.63
CA PHE A 233 -8.66 33.20 -12.97
C PHE A 233 -7.18 33.60 -13.03
N GLY A 234 -6.25 32.68 -12.79
CA GLY A 234 -4.81 32.93 -12.80
C GLY A 234 -4.42 34.12 -11.92
N ILE A 235 -3.99 35.23 -12.56
CA ILE A 235 -3.58 36.47 -11.87
C ILE A 235 -4.58 37.62 -12.04
N SER A 236 -5.76 37.35 -12.60
CA SER A 236 -6.80 38.35 -12.78
C SER A 236 -7.31 38.84 -11.43
N THR A 237 -7.67 40.12 -11.34
CA THR A 237 -8.25 40.70 -10.12
C THR A 237 -9.65 41.18 -10.41
N ARG A 238 -10.52 41.08 -9.41
CA ARG A 238 -11.94 41.36 -9.57
C ARG A 238 -12.29 42.72 -8.99
N THR A 239 -13.22 43.41 -9.66
CA THR A 239 -13.81 44.65 -9.14
C THR A 239 -14.58 44.35 -7.84
N PRO A 240 -14.57 45.25 -6.84
CA PRO A 240 -15.29 45.05 -5.59
C PRO A 240 -16.75 44.63 -5.78
N ARG A 241 -17.27 43.75 -4.91
CA ARG A 241 -18.63 43.19 -5.02
C ARG A 241 -19.71 44.23 -5.24
N GLN A 242 -19.71 45.27 -4.40
CA GLN A 242 -20.75 46.31 -4.44
C GLN A 242 -20.75 47.06 -5.78
N GLU A 243 -19.57 47.34 -6.34
CA GLU A 243 -19.45 47.99 -7.64
C GLU A 243 -19.94 47.10 -8.78
N ARG A 244 -19.65 45.79 -8.73
CA ARG A 244 -20.17 44.82 -9.70
C ARG A 244 -21.68 44.69 -9.64
N GLU A 245 -22.26 44.63 -8.45
CA GLU A 245 -23.72 44.60 -8.27
C GLU A 245 -24.37 45.86 -8.82
N ASN A 246 -23.81 47.03 -8.53
CA ASN A 246 -24.30 48.30 -9.07
C ASN A 246 -24.20 48.35 -10.60
N ALA A 247 -23.09 47.86 -11.17
CA ALA A 247 -22.89 47.83 -12.61
C ALA A 247 -23.85 46.86 -13.32
N LEU A 248 -24.05 45.66 -12.74
CA LEU A 248 -25.02 44.67 -13.21
C LEU A 248 -26.44 45.26 -13.24
N ILE A 249 -26.89 45.83 -12.12
CA ILE A 249 -28.21 46.43 -12.02
C ILE A 249 -28.37 47.59 -13.00
N LYS A 250 -27.35 48.46 -13.14
CA LYS A 250 -27.38 49.58 -14.10
C LYS A 250 -27.52 49.09 -15.55
N SER A 251 -26.83 48.01 -15.92
CA SER A 251 -26.98 47.37 -17.23
C SER A 251 -28.42 46.88 -17.44
N ILE A 252 -28.95 46.11 -16.48
CA ILE A 252 -30.29 45.54 -16.54
C ILE A 252 -31.34 46.65 -16.69
N THR A 253 -31.30 47.67 -15.83
CA THR A 253 -32.28 48.76 -15.87
C THR A 253 -32.17 49.61 -17.14
N THR A 254 -30.97 49.79 -17.69
CA THR A 254 -30.77 50.47 -18.99
C THR A 254 -31.45 49.71 -20.13
N ILE A 255 -31.33 48.39 -20.16
CA ILE A 255 -31.97 47.53 -21.18
C ILE A 255 -33.49 47.56 -21.03
N LEU A 256 -34.00 47.46 -19.80
CA LEU A 256 -35.44 47.52 -19.53
C LEU A 256 -36.05 48.87 -19.89
N ASN A 257 -35.37 49.98 -19.56
CA ASN A 257 -35.84 51.33 -19.81
C ASN A 257 -35.94 51.66 -21.31
N ARG A 258 -35.14 51.02 -22.17
CA ARG A 258 -35.29 51.11 -23.65
C ARG A 258 -36.27 50.10 -24.24
N GLY A 259 -37.07 49.42 -23.41
CA GLY A 259 -38.10 48.46 -23.82
C GLY A 259 -37.54 47.13 -24.34
N GLY A 260 -36.31 46.80 -23.96
CA GLY A 260 -35.62 45.56 -24.32
C GLY A 260 -35.81 44.44 -23.31
N ARG A 261 -35.30 43.26 -23.67
CA ARG A 261 -35.27 42.07 -22.83
C ARG A 261 -33.84 41.75 -22.44
N VAL A 262 -33.65 41.30 -21.20
CA VAL A 262 -32.35 40.90 -20.66
C VAL A 262 -32.28 39.38 -20.63
N LEU A 263 -31.35 38.80 -21.38
CA LEU A 263 -30.96 37.41 -21.25
C LEU A 263 -29.74 37.31 -20.34
N MET A 264 -29.86 36.54 -19.26
CA MET A 264 -28.76 36.19 -18.37
C MET A 264 -28.53 34.67 -18.48
N PRO A 265 -27.61 34.20 -19.33
CA PRO A 265 -27.30 32.79 -19.39
C PRO A 265 -26.53 32.38 -18.13
N THR A 266 -27.05 31.43 -17.39
CA THR A 266 -26.49 30.98 -16.10
C THR A 266 -26.56 29.46 -15.95
N THR A 267 -25.80 28.89 -15.02
CA THR A 267 -25.95 27.47 -14.65
C THR A 267 -27.35 27.22 -14.08
N ALA A 268 -27.89 26.01 -14.21
CA ALA A 268 -29.19 25.72 -13.60
C ALA A 268 -29.15 25.90 -12.07
N VAL A 269 -28.01 25.64 -11.43
CA VAL A 269 -27.81 25.68 -9.97
C VAL A 269 -26.46 26.31 -9.65
N GLY A 270 -26.34 27.00 -8.51
CA GLY A 270 -25.12 27.70 -8.07
C GLY A 270 -25.30 29.21 -8.19
N ASN A 271 -24.51 29.86 -9.04
CA ASN A 271 -24.53 31.33 -9.22
C ASN A 271 -25.93 31.90 -9.55
N THR A 272 -26.81 31.12 -10.17
CA THR A 272 -28.20 31.54 -10.40
C THR A 272 -28.91 31.92 -9.10
N GLN A 273 -28.73 31.16 -8.03
CA GLN A 273 -29.40 31.44 -6.76
C GLN A 273 -28.93 32.78 -6.15
N GLU A 274 -27.64 33.10 -6.27
CA GLU A 274 -27.11 34.41 -5.87
C GLU A 274 -27.70 35.56 -6.70
N LEU A 275 -27.75 35.40 -8.04
CA LEU A 275 -28.31 36.40 -8.93
C LEU A 275 -29.82 36.62 -8.68
N LEU A 276 -30.57 35.56 -8.36
CA LEU A 276 -31.97 35.68 -7.98
C LEU A 276 -32.13 36.49 -6.68
N LEU A 277 -31.28 36.28 -5.68
CA LEU A 277 -31.29 37.06 -4.44
C LEU A 277 -30.93 38.54 -4.68
N ILE A 278 -29.97 38.84 -5.58
CA ILE A 278 -29.64 40.22 -5.99
C ILE A 278 -30.88 40.90 -6.60
N LEU A 279 -31.53 40.24 -7.55
CA LEU A 279 -32.65 40.81 -8.29
C LEU A 279 -33.89 40.97 -7.42
N GLU A 280 -34.21 39.98 -6.59
CA GLU A 280 -35.32 40.03 -5.65
C GLU A 280 -35.20 41.23 -4.71
N ASP A 281 -34.03 41.39 -4.08
CA ASP A 281 -33.74 42.50 -3.17
C ASP A 281 -33.80 43.86 -3.88
N TYR A 282 -33.33 43.94 -5.13
CA TYR A 282 -33.45 45.16 -5.93
C TYR A 282 -34.92 45.49 -6.28
N TRP A 283 -35.70 44.50 -6.75
CA TRP A 283 -37.12 44.67 -7.11
C TRP A 283 -37.99 45.00 -5.89
N GLN A 284 -37.66 44.46 -4.73
CA GLN A 284 -38.34 44.78 -3.48
C GLN A 284 -38.17 46.26 -3.15
N ARG A 285 -36.96 46.82 -3.33
CA ARG A 285 -36.62 48.21 -3.02
C ARG A 285 -37.04 49.23 -4.08
N HIS A 286 -37.32 48.82 -5.31
CA HIS A 286 -37.60 49.74 -6.44
C HIS A 286 -38.92 49.38 -7.13
N GLU A 287 -39.99 50.07 -6.75
CA GLU A 287 -41.36 49.80 -7.21
C GLU A 287 -41.55 49.98 -8.72
N GLU A 288 -40.84 50.93 -9.32
CA GLU A 288 -40.89 51.25 -10.74
C GLU A 288 -40.46 50.10 -11.66
N TYR A 289 -39.67 49.15 -11.13
CA TYR A 289 -39.20 47.97 -11.85
C TYR A 289 -40.10 46.74 -11.65
N ARG A 290 -41.00 46.73 -10.67
CA ARG A 290 -41.91 45.59 -10.38
C ARG A 290 -42.83 45.21 -11.55
N LYS A 291 -43.05 46.13 -12.49
CA LYS A 291 -43.79 45.88 -13.74
C LYS A 291 -43.06 44.93 -14.71
N PHE A 292 -41.74 44.80 -14.58
CA PHE A 292 -40.94 43.91 -15.41
C PHE A 292 -40.80 42.55 -14.71
N PRO A 293 -41.30 41.45 -15.30
CA PRO A 293 -41.19 40.13 -14.71
C PRO A 293 -39.75 39.60 -14.78
N ILE A 294 -39.34 38.90 -13.73
CA ILE A 294 -38.10 38.11 -13.69
C ILE A 294 -38.48 36.63 -13.87
N TYR A 295 -37.86 35.96 -14.83
CA TYR A 295 -38.07 34.54 -15.08
C TYR A 295 -36.81 33.73 -14.81
N TYR A 296 -36.98 32.60 -14.14
CA TYR A 296 -35.96 31.57 -14.00
C TYR A 296 -36.32 30.39 -14.89
N ALA A 297 -35.71 30.34 -16.08
CA ALA A 297 -35.96 29.39 -17.14
C ALA A 297 -35.01 28.18 -17.04
N SER A 298 -35.38 27.23 -16.19
CA SER A 298 -34.70 25.95 -16.05
C SER A 298 -35.68 24.81 -15.77
N GLY A 299 -35.46 23.65 -16.41
CA GLY A 299 -36.22 22.42 -16.13
C GLY A 299 -36.05 21.92 -14.69
N LEU A 300 -34.97 22.35 -14.03
CA LEU A 300 -34.64 22.01 -12.65
C LEU A 300 -35.11 23.03 -11.61
N ALA A 301 -35.61 24.20 -12.04
CA ALA A 301 -35.84 25.36 -11.18
C ALA A 301 -36.53 25.01 -9.87
N ARG A 302 -37.71 24.39 -9.95
CA ARG A 302 -38.51 24.05 -8.75
C ARG A 302 -37.85 22.98 -7.88
N LYS A 303 -37.19 21.98 -8.47
CA LYS A 303 -36.58 20.88 -7.71
C LYS A 303 -35.38 21.37 -6.91
N VAL A 304 -34.59 22.26 -7.50
CA VAL A 304 -33.40 22.83 -6.88
C VAL A 304 -33.77 23.75 -5.73
N MET A 305 -34.83 24.55 -5.87
CA MET A 305 -35.30 25.40 -4.77
C MET A 305 -35.64 24.59 -3.52
N VAL A 306 -36.27 23.42 -3.68
CA VAL A 306 -36.55 22.52 -2.53
C VAL A 306 -35.24 22.09 -1.85
N VAL A 307 -34.21 21.76 -2.63
CA VAL A 307 -32.90 21.36 -2.06
C VAL A 307 -32.26 22.52 -1.29
N TYR A 308 -32.30 23.74 -1.83
CA TYR A 308 -31.80 24.94 -1.13
C TYR A 308 -32.58 25.24 0.16
N GLN A 309 -33.89 24.98 0.19
CA GLN A 309 -34.70 25.09 1.40
C GLN A 309 -34.40 23.99 2.42
N THR A 310 -34.09 22.77 1.97
CA THR A 310 -33.75 21.63 2.85
C THR A 310 -32.40 21.82 3.54
N TYR A 311 -31.38 22.30 2.83
CA TYR A 311 -30.00 22.39 3.33
C TYR A 311 -29.61 23.81 3.80
N VAL A 312 -30.52 24.51 4.48
CA VAL A 312 -30.26 25.84 5.06
C VAL A 312 -29.15 25.79 6.13
N ASP A 313 -28.99 24.65 6.81
CA ASP A 313 -27.93 24.48 7.82
C ASP A 313 -26.51 24.54 7.25
N ASP A 314 -26.35 24.27 5.95
CA ASP A 314 -25.08 24.35 5.21
C ASP A 314 -24.84 25.74 4.58
N MET A 315 -25.72 26.70 4.84
CA MET A 315 -25.63 28.09 4.36
C MET A 315 -25.07 29.04 5.43
N ASN A 316 -24.82 30.29 5.06
CA ASN A 316 -24.33 31.31 5.98
C ASN A 316 -25.38 31.72 7.04
N ASP A 317 -24.91 32.44 8.06
CA ASP A 317 -25.74 32.87 9.18
C ASP A 317 -26.86 33.83 8.76
N THR A 318 -26.66 34.60 7.68
CA THR A 318 -27.66 35.52 7.12
C THR A 318 -28.90 34.76 6.65
N ILE A 319 -28.73 33.68 5.89
CA ILE A 319 -29.84 32.86 5.41
C ILE A 319 -30.48 32.07 6.54
N LYS A 320 -29.68 31.52 7.46
CA LYS A 320 -30.17 30.83 8.66
C LYS A 320 -31.08 31.75 9.49
N ALA A 321 -30.65 32.99 9.72
CA ALA A 321 -31.43 33.98 10.45
C ALA A 321 -32.75 34.33 9.72
N LYS A 322 -32.72 34.55 8.40
CA LYS A 322 -33.93 34.80 7.60
C LYS A 322 -34.91 33.62 7.65
N PHE A 323 -34.38 32.40 7.56
CA PHE A 323 -35.19 31.19 7.65
C PHE A 323 -35.86 31.06 9.02
N GLN A 324 -35.11 31.25 10.11
CA GLN A 324 -35.64 31.23 11.47
C GLN A 324 -36.73 32.31 11.69
N ALA A 325 -36.50 33.53 11.21
CA ALA A 325 -37.49 34.60 11.28
C ALA A 325 -38.78 34.25 10.53
N SER A 326 -38.67 33.67 9.33
CA SER A 326 -39.84 33.22 8.55
C SER A 326 -40.62 32.09 9.24
N ALA A 327 -39.93 31.13 9.87
CA ALA A 327 -40.55 30.03 10.58
C ALA A 327 -41.31 30.51 11.83
N VAL A 328 -40.73 31.44 12.59
CA VAL A 328 -41.40 32.05 13.76
C VAL A 328 -42.64 32.83 13.33
N GLY A 329 -42.55 33.69 12.31
CA GLY A 329 -43.69 34.45 11.79
C GLY A 329 -44.86 33.55 11.35
N GLN A 330 -44.57 32.44 10.68
CA GLN A 330 -45.61 31.45 10.30
C GLN A 330 -46.30 30.81 11.52
N SER A 331 -45.57 30.57 12.61
CA SER A 331 -46.13 29.96 13.84
C SER A 331 -46.99 30.90 14.68
N VAL A 332 -46.77 32.22 14.60
CA VAL A 332 -47.47 33.22 15.43
C VAL A 332 -48.74 33.75 14.75
N GLY A 333 -49.02 33.35 13.50
CA GLY A 333 -50.24 33.75 12.78
C GLY A 333 -50.24 35.20 12.28
N GLU A 334 -49.18 35.97 12.57
CA GLU A 334 -48.87 37.20 11.87
C GLU A 334 -48.30 36.82 10.51
N GLY A 335 -49.07 37.01 9.42
CA GLY A 335 -48.75 36.57 8.05
C GLY A 335 -47.24 36.55 7.77
N GLY A 336 -46.65 35.35 7.85
CA GLY A 336 -45.21 35.19 7.98
C GLY A 336 -44.44 35.84 6.84
N THR A 337 -43.28 36.42 7.15
CA THR A 337 -42.33 36.88 6.11
C THR A 337 -41.95 35.70 5.22
N ALA A 338 -41.95 35.88 3.91
CA ALA A 338 -41.51 34.89 2.94
C ALA A 338 -40.10 34.35 3.31
N GLY A 339 -39.90 33.04 3.19
CA GLY A 339 -38.60 32.42 3.46
C GLY A 339 -37.52 32.95 2.49
N PRO A 340 -36.24 32.68 2.77
CA PRO A 340 -35.12 33.21 1.97
C PRO A 340 -35.15 32.81 0.48
N TRP A 341 -35.86 31.73 0.15
CA TRP A 341 -36.01 31.19 -1.21
C TRP A 341 -37.44 31.33 -1.77
N ASP A 342 -38.32 32.02 -1.05
CA ASP A 342 -39.71 32.27 -1.47
C ASP A 342 -39.80 33.62 -2.20
N PHE A 343 -39.33 33.62 -3.44
CA PHE A 343 -39.26 34.83 -4.27
C PHE A 343 -40.66 35.39 -4.62
N GLN A 344 -40.85 36.70 -4.44
CA GLN A 344 -42.08 37.41 -4.79
C GLN A 344 -42.08 37.88 -6.24
N PHE A 345 -40.91 38.24 -6.78
CA PHE A 345 -40.79 38.85 -8.10
C PHE A 345 -40.25 37.89 -9.17
N VAL A 346 -39.75 36.72 -8.76
CA VAL A 346 -39.20 35.69 -9.66
C VAL A 346 -40.24 34.61 -9.96
N ARG A 347 -40.39 34.28 -11.25
CA ARG A 347 -41.28 33.22 -11.74
C ARG A 347 -40.50 32.08 -12.37
N ALA A 348 -40.76 30.85 -11.94
CA ALA A 348 -40.16 29.68 -12.57
C ALA A 348 -40.80 29.41 -13.94
N LEU A 349 -39.97 29.15 -14.95
CA LEU A 349 -40.39 28.85 -16.32
C LEU A 349 -39.91 27.45 -16.71
N LYS A 350 -40.85 26.52 -16.90
CA LYS A 350 -40.55 25.10 -17.22
C LYS A 350 -40.00 24.89 -18.62
N GLY A 351 -40.24 25.82 -19.55
CA GLY A 351 -39.83 25.71 -20.95
C GLY A 351 -40.27 26.93 -21.76
N ILE A 352 -39.53 27.22 -22.83
CA ILE A 352 -39.72 28.42 -23.65
C ILE A 352 -41.05 28.43 -24.42
N ASP A 353 -41.67 27.26 -24.64
CA ASP A 353 -42.94 27.15 -25.36
C ASP A 353 -44.12 27.82 -24.62
N ARG A 354 -44.01 27.91 -23.29
CA ARG A 354 -45.01 28.56 -22.42
C ARG A 354 -44.63 29.99 -22.05
N PHE A 355 -43.61 30.54 -22.69
CA PHE A 355 -43.13 31.87 -22.44
C PHE A 355 -43.86 32.89 -23.32
N GLU A 356 -44.71 33.69 -22.70
CA GLU A 356 -45.33 34.85 -23.35
C GLU A 356 -44.31 35.98 -23.43
N ASP A 357 -43.69 36.12 -24.62
CA ASP A 357 -42.60 37.06 -24.85
C ASP A 357 -43.09 38.50 -25.12
N VAL A 358 -43.77 39.08 -24.13
CA VAL A 358 -44.40 40.41 -24.23
C VAL A 358 -43.70 41.40 -23.30
N GLY A 359 -43.34 42.58 -23.85
CA GLY A 359 -42.73 43.66 -23.09
C GLY A 359 -41.26 43.41 -22.68
N GLY A 360 -40.76 44.25 -21.78
CA GLY A 360 -39.44 44.06 -21.18
C GLY A 360 -39.48 43.00 -20.08
N SER A 361 -38.46 42.16 -20.01
CA SER A 361 -38.33 41.11 -19.00
C SER A 361 -36.87 40.79 -18.73
N VAL A 362 -36.60 40.17 -17.57
CA VAL A 362 -35.29 39.62 -17.22
C VAL A 362 -35.43 38.10 -17.18
N VAL A 363 -34.62 37.37 -17.94
CA VAL A 363 -34.68 35.91 -18.00
C VAL A 363 -33.32 35.30 -17.70
N LEU A 364 -33.24 34.61 -16.58
CA LEU A 364 -32.11 33.76 -16.21
C LEU A 364 -32.36 32.37 -16.81
N ALA A 365 -31.53 31.94 -17.74
CA ALA A 365 -31.76 30.72 -18.51
C ALA A 365 -30.55 29.80 -18.52
N SER A 366 -30.78 28.50 -18.35
CA SER A 366 -29.74 27.47 -18.46
C SER A 366 -29.61 26.93 -19.90
N PRO A 367 -28.41 26.46 -20.30
CA PRO A 367 -27.12 26.51 -19.62
C PRO A 367 -26.39 27.86 -19.78
N GLY A 368 -25.42 28.12 -18.91
CA GLY A 368 -24.65 29.39 -18.90
C GLY A 368 -23.74 29.59 -20.12
N MET A 369 -23.27 28.50 -20.72
CA MET A 369 -22.33 28.55 -21.85
C MET A 369 -23.00 28.68 -23.23
N LEU A 370 -24.33 28.83 -23.28
CA LEU A 370 -25.12 29.06 -24.50
C LEU A 370 -24.98 27.99 -25.60
N GLN A 371 -24.64 26.75 -25.23
CA GLN A 371 -24.46 25.67 -26.22
C GLN A 371 -25.78 25.19 -26.81
N ASN A 372 -26.80 25.02 -25.97
CA ASN A 372 -28.08 24.44 -26.32
C ASN A 372 -29.17 24.90 -25.33
N GLY A 373 -30.35 24.29 -25.36
CA GLY A 373 -31.39 24.50 -24.35
C GLY A 373 -32.04 25.89 -24.36
N PRO A 374 -32.77 26.25 -23.28
CA PRO A 374 -33.52 27.51 -23.18
C PRO A 374 -32.69 28.77 -23.38
N SER A 375 -31.46 28.83 -22.85
CA SER A 375 -30.60 30.02 -22.99
C SER A 375 -30.17 30.26 -24.44
N ARG A 376 -29.83 29.20 -25.17
CA ARG A 376 -29.50 29.29 -26.61
C ARG A 376 -30.71 29.65 -27.44
N ALA A 377 -31.87 29.04 -27.19
CA ALA A 377 -33.10 29.36 -27.90
C ALA A 377 -33.53 30.84 -27.72
N LEU A 378 -33.40 31.36 -26.50
CA LEU A 378 -33.66 32.78 -26.22
C LEU A 378 -32.63 33.69 -26.90
N LEU A 379 -31.35 33.31 -26.90
CA LEU A 379 -30.32 34.06 -27.60
C LEU A 379 -30.66 34.21 -29.09
N GLU A 380 -30.97 33.11 -29.77
CA GLU A 380 -31.28 33.11 -31.20
C GLU A 380 -32.52 33.96 -31.51
N ARG A 381 -33.52 33.93 -30.63
CA ARG A 381 -34.74 34.74 -30.75
C ARG A 381 -34.49 36.24 -30.53
N TRP A 382 -33.59 36.59 -29.62
CA TRP A 382 -33.45 37.97 -29.13
C TRP A 382 -32.23 38.71 -29.67
N ALA A 383 -31.22 37.99 -30.19
CA ALA A 383 -30.01 38.58 -30.74
C ALA A 383 -30.25 39.58 -31.89
N PRO A 384 -31.23 39.38 -32.80
CA PRO A 384 -31.49 40.31 -33.91
C PRO A 384 -31.99 41.70 -33.52
N GLU A 385 -32.40 41.91 -32.27
CA GLU A 385 -33.05 43.14 -31.80
C GLU A 385 -32.11 44.00 -30.97
N ALA A 386 -31.80 45.22 -31.45
CA ALA A 386 -30.81 46.11 -30.82
C ALA A 386 -31.21 46.61 -29.42
N LYS A 387 -32.51 46.61 -29.10
CA LYS A 387 -33.01 46.98 -27.78
C LYS A 387 -32.72 45.92 -26.72
N ASN A 388 -32.56 44.65 -27.09
CA ASN A 388 -32.29 43.58 -26.15
C ASN A 388 -30.83 43.59 -25.67
N GLY A 389 -30.52 42.84 -24.63
CA GLY A 389 -29.16 42.65 -24.17
C GLY A 389 -28.92 41.26 -23.59
N VAL A 390 -27.69 40.78 -23.74
CA VAL A 390 -27.16 39.55 -23.15
C VAL A 390 -26.15 39.94 -22.09
N VAL A 391 -26.33 39.45 -20.87
CA VAL A 391 -25.47 39.75 -19.72
C VAL A 391 -24.84 38.46 -19.22
N ILE A 392 -23.58 38.24 -19.56
CA ILE A 392 -22.78 37.09 -19.13
C ILE A 392 -22.30 37.31 -17.70
N THR A 393 -22.60 36.36 -16.81
CA THR A 393 -22.27 36.48 -15.38
C THR A 393 -21.34 35.40 -14.84
N GLY A 394 -21.13 34.30 -15.57
CA GLY A 394 -20.24 33.20 -15.17
C GLY A 394 -18.97 33.13 -16.00
N TYR A 395 -18.08 32.22 -15.64
CA TYR A 395 -16.89 31.91 -16.45
C TYR A 395 -17.30 31.23 -17.76
N SER A 396 -16.72 31.66 -18.87
CA SER A 396 -16.98 31.11 -20.20
C SER A 396 -15.74 30.36 -20.69
N VAL A 397 -15.86 29.03 -20.81
CA VAL A 397 -14.80 28.16 -21.33
C VAL A 397 -14.56 28.44 -22.81
N GLU A 398 -13.30 28.32 -23.25
CA GLU A 398 -12.94 28.45 -24.66
C GLU A 398 -13.66 27.42 -25.53
N GLY A 399 -14.00 27.84 -26.76
CA GLY A 399 -14.81 27.03 -27.69
C GLY A 399 -16.32 27.06 -27.43
N THR A 400 -16.80 27.82 -26.43
CA THR A 400 -18.23 27.95 -26.14
C THR A 400 -18.88 29.19 -26.75
N MET A 401 -20.20 29.14 -27.02
CA MET A 401 -20.92 30.29 -27.56
C MET A 401 -20.91 31.48 -26.59
N ALA A 402 -20.92 31.25 -25.27
CA ALA A 402 -20.75 32.32 -24.29
C ALA A 402 -19.40 33.03 -24.43
N LYS A 403 -18.33 32.31 -24.75
CA LYS A 403 -17.02 32.94 -25.02
C LYS A 403 -16.99 33.67 -26.36
N THR A 404 -17.56 33.07 -27.41
CA THR A 404 -17.60 33.68 -28.75
C THR A 404 -18.45 34.95 -28.79
N ILE A 405 -19.60 35.00 -28.10
CA ILE A 405 -20.48 36.17 -28.15
C ILE A 405 -19.88 37.40 -27.46
N LEU A 406 -18.98 37.21 -26.49
CA LEU A 406 -18.24 38.29 -25.84
C LEU A 406 -17.29 39.05 -26.77
N MET A 407 -16.88 38.43 -27.89
CA MET A 407 -16.12 39.09 -28.95
C MET A 407 -17.01 39.97 -29.86
N GLU A 408 -18.30 40.08 -29.55
CA GLU A 408 -19.32 40.83 -30.27
C GLU A 408 -19.34 40.57 -31.80
N PRO A 409 -19.42 39.29 -32.24
CA PRO A 409 -19.50 38.99 -33.66
C PRO A 409 -20.75 39.62 -34.30
N ASP A 410 -20.66 39.98 -35.59
CA ASP A 410 -21.80 40.53 -36.33
C ASP A 410 -22.92 39.50 -36.52
N GLU A 411 -22.54 38.22 -36.64
CA GLU A 411 -23.47 37.10 -36.83
C GLU A 411 -23.06 35.90 -35.96
N ILE A 412 -24.07 35.16 -35.47
CA ILE A 412 -23.90 33.93 -34.70
C ILE A 412 -24.55 32.75 -35.43
N PRO A 413 -23.99 31.53 -35.37
CA PRO A 413 -24.60 30.36 -36.01
C PRO A 413 -25.88 29.96 -35.26
N ALA A 414 -26.92 29.54 -35.98
CA ALA A 414 -28.11 28.94 -35.40
C ALA A 414 -27.86 27.44 -35.12
N VAL A 415 -28.30 26.98 -33.95
CA VAL A 415 -28.21 25.59 -33.48
C VAL A 415 -29.61 25.01 -33.26
N THR A 416 -30.59 25.84 -32.92
CA THR A 416 -31.98 25.41 -32.76
C THR A 416 -32.67 25.35 -34.12
N GLN A 417 -32.85 24.15 -34.71
CA GLN A 417 -33.71 24.01 -35.88
C GLN A 417 -35.14 24.42 -35.49
N ASN A 418 -35.66 25.46 -36.14
CA ASN A 418 -37.02 25.98 -35.97
C ASN A 418 -38.07 24.84 -35.97
N ARG A 419 -38.57 24.46 -34.79
CA ARG A 419 -39.80 23.66 -34.62
C ARG A 419 -40.99 24.55 -34.23
N SER A 420 -41.16 25.69 -34.88
CA SER A 420 -42.36 26.51 -34.71
C SER A 420 -43.11 26.68 -36.03
N ALA A 421 -44.24 25.98 -36.11
CA ALA A 421 -45.48 26.23 -36.86
C ALA A 421 -45.45 26.47 -38.40
N ASN A 422 -46.04 25.50 -39.13
CA ASN A 422 -46.88 25.68 -40.34
C ASN A 422 -46.27 26.22 -41.66
N MET A 423 -45.18 25.62 -42.16
CA MET A 423 -44.97 25.55 -43.62
C MET A 423 -44.34 24.20 -44.00
N PRO A 424 -44.96 23.39 -44.88
CA PRO A 424 -44.30 22.19 -45.41
C PRO A 424 -43.19 22.63 -46.36
N SER A 425 -41.93 22.46 -45.96
CA SER A 425 -40.79 22.60 -46.88
C SER A 425 -40.79 21.43 -47.86
N MET A 426 -41.45 21.66 -48.99
CA MET A 426 -41.43 20.77 -50.14
C MET A 426 -40.11 21.02 -50.90
N GLY A 427 -39.22 20.02 -50.87
CA GLY A 427 -38.17 19.85 -51.87
C GLY A 427 -36.85 20.57 -51.64
N LYS A 428 -35.88 19.86 -51.03
CA LYS A 428 -34.53 19.77 -51.60
C LYS A 428 -33.83 18.51 -51.08
N ARG A 429 -33.74 17.54 -51.97
CA ARG A 429 -33.01 16.29 -51.80
C ARG A 429 -31.67 16.50 -52.54
N GLY A 430 -30.56 16.45 -51.82
CA GLY A 430 -29.20 16.52 -52.37
C GLY A 430 -28.51 17.88 -52.21
N GLY A 431 -27.56 17.95 -51.29
CA GLY A 431 -26.66 19.10 -51.10
C GLY A 431 -25.77 18.91 -49.87
N VAL A 432 -24.46 18.81 -50.13
CA VAL A 432 -23.25 19.00 -49.30
C VAL A 432 -23.45 19.57 -47.89
N GLU A 433 -22.66 19.07 -46.92
CA GLU A 433 -22.57 19.52 -45.52
C GLU A 433 -22.87 21.02 -45.29
N GLY A 434 -24.13 21.28 -44.91
CA GLY A 434 -24.56 22.21 -43.87
C GLY A 434 -24.03 23.65 -43.89
N GLU A 435 -24.56 24.51 -44.76
CA GLU A 435 -24.58 25.95 -44.49
C GLU A 435 -25.39 26.19 -43.20
N LYS A 436 -24.69 26.40 -42.07
CA LYS A 436 -25.33 26.79 -40.80
C LYS A 436 -26.02 28.13 -41.00
N GLN A 437 -27.32 28.20 -40.74
CA GLN A 437 -28.07 29.45 -40.79
C GLN A 437 -27.44 30.46 -39.82
N MET A 438 -27.09 31.65 -40.31
CA MET A 438 -26.49 32.71 -39.51
C MET A 438 -27.56 33.70 -39.02
N ILE A 439 -27.43 34.17 -37.78
CA ILE A 439 -28.34 35.11 -37.12
C ILE A 439 -27.57 36.40 -36.83
N LYS A 440 -28.09 37.54 -37.27
CA LYS A 440 -27.47 38.84 -36.97
C LYS A 440 -27.54 39.14 -35.48
N ARG A 441 -26.40 39.45 -34.88
CA ARG A 441 -26.34 39.94 -33.49
C ARG A 441 -26.39 41.47 -33.51
N ARG A 442 -27.47 42.02 -32.97
CA ARG A 442 -27.67 43.45 -32.74
C ARG A 442 -27.81 43.81 -31.26
N CYS A 443 -28.24 42.85 -30.43
CA CYS A 443 -28.39 43.04 -28.98
C CYS A 443 -27.06 43.38 -28.29
N THR A 444 -27.06 44.24 -27.27
CA THR A 444 -25.82 44.56 -26.53
C THR A 444 -25.32 43.34 -25.75
N VAL A 445 -24.01 43.11 -25.71
CA VAL A 445 -23.40 42.03 -24.94
C VAL A 445 -22.54 42.66 -23.85
N GLN A 446 -22.70 42.22 -22.61
CA GLN A 446 -21.94 42.73 -21.47
C GLN A 446 -21.54 41.59 -20.55
N GLU A 447 -20.38 41.73 -19.91
CA GLU A 447 -19.85 40.78 -18.95
C GLU A 447 -19.72 41.44 -17.58
N PHE A 448 -20.29 40.80 -16.56
CA PHE A 448 -20.03 41.13 -15.17
C PHE A 448 -19.63 39.85 -14.46
N ASN A 449 -18.36 39.72 -14.10
CA ASN A 449 -17.88 38.49 -13.49
C ASN A 449 -18.51 38.27 -12.11
N PHE A 450 -19.49 37.37 -12.01
CA PHE A 450 -20.06 36.80 -10.79
C PHE A 450 -19.71 35.31 -10.66
N ALA A 451 -18.72 34.82 -11.41
CA ALA A 451 -18.23 33.47 -11.22
C ALA A 451 -17.67 33.36 -9.80
N VAL A 452 -18.15 32.36 -9.06
CA VAL A 452 -17.91 32.24 -7.62
C VAL A 452 -16.60 31.49 -7.38
N HIS A 453 -15.51 31.97 -7.96
CA HIS A 453 -14.16 31.46 -7.71
C HIS A 453 -13.35 32.51 -6.94
N VAL A 454 -12.16 32.11 -6.49
CA VAL A 454 -11.12 33.05 -6.11
C VAL A 454 -10.56 33.80 -7.31
N ASP A 455 -10.32 35.08 -7.14
CA ASP A 455 -9.45 35.82 -8.06
C ASP A 455 -7.97 35.57 -7.75
N GLY A 456 -7.07 36.14 -8.54
CA GLY A 456 -5.63 35.95 -8.39
C GLY A 456 -5.06 36.52 -7.09
N GLN A 457 -5.71 37.53 -6.49
CA GLN A 457 -5.29 38.07 -5.20
C GLN A 457 -5.77 37.18 -4.06
N GLU A 458 -7.06 36.82 -4.04
CA GLU A 458 -7.66 35.94 -3.04
C GLU A 458 -6.97 34.57 -3.02
N ASN A 459 -6.66 34.02 -4.20
CA ASN A 459 -5.98 32.73 -4.34
C ASN A 459 -4.54 32.80 -3.79
N ARG A 460 -3.80 33.86 -4.13
CA ARG A 460 -2.44 34.07 -3.58
C ARG A 460 -2.48 34.18 -2.06
N GLU A 461 -3.37 35.01 -1.51
CA GLU A 461 -3.51 35.21 -0.07
C GLU A 461 -3.90 33.91 0.64
N PHE A 462 -4.74 33.08 0.03
CA PHE A 462 -5.08 31.75 0.56
C PHE A 462 -3.87 30.81 0.57
N ILE A 463 -3.13 30.74 -0.54
CA ILE A 463 -1.93 29.89 -0.65
C ILE A 463 -0.86 30.33 0.38
N GLU A 464 -0.67 31.63 0.59
CA GLU A 464 0.23 32.17 1.60
C GLU A 464 -0.22 31.86 3.03
N GLU A 465 -1.52 31.93 3.31
CA GLU A 465 -2.12 31.62 4.62
C GLU A 465 -2.05 30.12 4.94
N VAL A 466 -2.28 29.25 3.96
CA VAL A 466 -2.09 27.79 4.09
C VAL A 466 -0.62 27.46 4.38
N GLY A 467 0.31 28.18 3.73
CA GLY A 467 1.74 28.04 3.99
C GLY A 467 2.32 26.67 3.61
N ALA A 468 1.69 25.96 2.65
CA ALA A 468 2.15 24.65 2.21
C ALA A 468 3.51 24.75 1.48
N PRO A 469 4.49 23.87 1.78
CA PRO A 469 5.77 23.86 1.09
C PRO A 469 5.65 23.42 -0.38
N VAL A 470 4.60 22.68 -0.73
CA VAL A 470 4.32 22.21 -2.09
C VAL A 470 2.91 22.66 -2.51
N VAL A 471 2.82 23.24 -3.70
CA VAL A 471 1.56 23.68 -4.33
C VAL A 471 1.45 23.07 -5.72
N ILE A 472 0.31 22.47 -6.04
CA ILE A 472 -0.02 21.94 -7.36
C ILE A 472 -1.21 22.75 -7.90
N LEU A 473 -1.01 23.41 -9.04
CA LEU A 473 -2.06 24.16 -9.71
C LEU A 473 -2.80 23.24 -10.69
N VAL A 474 -4.12 23.23 -10.57
CA VAL A 474 -5.06 22.52 -11.45
C VAL A 474 -6.17 23.46 -11.88
N HIS A 475 -7.09 22.98 -12.72
CA HIS A 475 -8.32 23.67 -13.10
C HIS A 475 -8.08 25.13 -13.52
N GLY A 476 -7.41 25.30 -14.65
CA GLY A 476 -7.02 26.61 -15.16
C GLY A 476 -6.36 26.51 -16.53
N GLU A 477 -6.62 27.51 -17.36
CA GLU A 477 -6.02 27.56 -18.69
C GLU A 477 -4.48 27.65 -18.60
N LYS A 478 -3.78 26.87 -19.42
CA LYS A 478 -2.31 26.79 -19.47
C LYS A 478 -1.61 28.14 -19.31
N HIS A 479 -2.02 29.17 -20.06
CA HIS A 479 -1.36 30.48 -20.00
C HIS A 479 -1.55 31.16 -18.63
N ASN A 480 -2.79 31.20 -18.13
CA ASN A 480 -3.13 31.84 -16.86
C ASN A 480 -2.54 31.10 -15.66
N MET A 481 -2.57 29.77 -15.69
CA MET A 481 -1.95 28.90 -14.68
C MET A 481 -0.43 29.13 -14.60
N ASN A 482 0.28 29.21 -15.73
CA ASN A 482 1.73 29.47 -15.74
C ASN A 482 2.10 30.88 -15.25
N ARG A 483 1.23 31.88 -15.48
CA ARG A 483 1.41 33.23 -14.91
C ARG A 483 1.25 33.23 -13.39
N LEU A 484 0.26 32.50 -12.88
CA LEU A 484 0.07 32.33 -11.43
C LEU A 484 1.26 31.61 -10.81
N LYS A 485 1.71 30.51 -11.41
CA LYS A 485 2.94 29.79 -10.99
C LYS A 485 4.14 30.71 -10.90
N SER A 486 4.39 31.52 -11.92
CA SER A 486 5.52 32.47 -11.96
C SER A 486 5.42 33.51 -10.83
N ARG A 487 4.21 33.99 -10.53
CA ARG A 487 3.96 34.91 -9.41
C ARG A 487 4.21 34.27 -8.05
N LEU A 488 3.77 33.02 -7.85
CA LEU A 488 3.96 32.29 -6.60
C LEU A 488 5.44 31.94 -6.36
N LEU A 489 6.17 31.51 -7.40
CA LEU A 489 7.61 31.23 -7.30
C LEU A 489 8.42 32.48 -6.91
N GLY A 490 7.98 33.67 -7.33
CA GLY A 490 8.61 34.94 -6.95
C GLY A 490 8.56 35.25 -5.44
N ILE A 491 7.71 34.56 -4.66
CA ILE A 491 7.58 34.72 -3.20
C ILE A 491 8.66 33.90 -2.46
N GLY A 492 9.24 32.89 -3.11
CA GLY A 492 10.45 32.17 -2.64
C GLY A 492 10.27 31.18 -1.48
N LYS A 493 9.03 30.80 -1.14
CA LYS A 493 8.73 29.96 0.05
C LYS A 493 8.19 28.55 -0.26
N MET A 494 7.90 28.23 -1.52
CA MET A 494 7.18 27.01 -1.89
C MET A 494 7.61 26.48 -3.25
N LYS A 495 7.48 25.17 -3.47
CA LYS A 495 7.59 24.52 -4.79
C LYS A 495 6.22 24.55 -5.45
N VAL A 496 6.15 25.01 -6.70
CA VAL A 496 4.87 25.14 -7.43
C VAL A 496 4.90 24.30 -8.71
N TYR A 497 3.93 23.42 -8.86
CA TYR A 497 3.74 22.54 -10.01
C TYR A 497 2.48 22.96 -10.80
N SER A 498 2.47 22.67 -12.10
CA SER A 498 1.38 23.00 -13.02
C SER A 498 1.30 21.94 -14.14
N PRO A 499 1.07 20.67 -13.76
CA PRO A 499 1.17 19.54 -14.69
C PRO A 499 0.09 19.62 -15.77
N ALA A 500 0.45 19.19 -16.99
CA ALA A 500 -0.53 18.93 -18.03
C ALA A 500 -1.29 17.61 -17.76
N ASN A 501 -2.37 17.38 -18.50
CA ASN A 501 -3.01 16.07 -18.49
C ASN A 501 -2.00 14.97 -18.84
N CYS A 502 -2.08 13.86 -18.12
CA CYS A 502 -1.22 12.69 -18.19
C CYS A 502 0.25 12.95 -17.82
N GLU A 503 0.57 14.13 -17.28
CA GLU A 503 1.89 14.42 -16.71
C GLU A 503 1.92 13.98 -15.24
N GLU A 504 2.79 13.02 -14.95
CA GLU A 504 3.02 12.51 -13.61
C GLU A 504 4.03 13.39 -12.85
N VAL A 505 3.69 13.75 -11.62
CA VAL A 505 4.55 14.51 -10.72
C VAL A 505 4.83 13.67 -9.48
N ARG A 506 6.12 13.40 -9.21
CA ARG A 506 6.58 12.69 -8.00
C ARG A 506 7.25 13.67 -7.06
N ILE A 507 6.75 13.72 -5.83
CA ILE A 507 7.24 14.65 -4.81
C ILE A 507 7.66 13.84 -3.57
N PRO A 508 8.94 13.89 -3.18
CA PRO A 508 9.39 13.13 -2.02
C PRO A 508 8.92 13.78 -0.71
N PHE A 509 8.28 13.00 0.14
CA PHE A 509 7.90 13.35 1.51
C PHE A 509 8.47 12.30 2.48
N ARG A 510 9.63 12.61 3.05
CA ARG A 510 10.22 11.82 4.13
C ARG A 510 9.56 12.22 5.45
N GLN A 511 8.83 11.29 6.07
CA GLN A 511 8.37 11.43 7.45
C GLN A 511 9.06 10.40 8.35
N GLU A 512 9.40 10.81 9.56
CA GLU A 512 9.91 9.91 10.58
C GLU A 512 8.83 8.90 10.98
N LYS A 513 9.17 7.60 10.95
CA LYS A 513 8.26 6.55 11.40
C LYS A 513 8.25 6.53 12.94
N VAL A 514 7.12 6.91 13.53
CA VAL A 514 6.95 6.90 14.99
C VAL A 514 6.27 5.61 15.43
N ALA A 515 6.98 4.78 16.19
CA ALA A 515 6.42 3.62 16.87
C ALA A 515 6.10 3.94 18.34
N ARG A 516 4.91 3.56 18.82
CA ARG A 516 4.54 3.72 20.23
C ARG A 516 4.80 2.43 20.99
N VAL A 517 5.54 2.50 22.09
CA VAL A 517 5.67 1.36 23.00
C VAL A 517 4.41 1.26 23.86
N VAL A 518 3.80 0.08 23.92
CA VAL A 518 2.56 -0.18 24.67
C VAL A 518 2.69 -1.45 25.52
N GLY A 519 1.77 -1.63 26.48
CA GLY A 519 1.73 -2.80 27.36
C GLY A 519 2.87 -2.83 28.37
N ARG A 520 3.34 -4.04 28.70
CA ARG A 520 4.36 -4.29 29.72
C ARG A 520 5.70 -3.68 29.34
N LEU A 521 6.06 -3.64 28.06
CA LEU A 521 7.29 -2.98 27.60
C LEU A 521 7.32 -1.50 28.00
N ALA A 522 6.17 -0.81 27.93
CA ALA A 522 6.11 0.60 28.33
C ALA A 522 6.35 0.80 29.83
N SER A 523 6.00 -0.18 30.68
CA SER A 523 6.21 -0.11 32.13
C SER A 523 7.67 -0.38 32.55
N GLN A 524 8.47 -1.00 31.68
CA GLN A 524 9.87 -1.34 31.93
C GLN A 524 10.84 -0.25 31.45
N ILE A 525 10.33 0.74 30.73
CA ILE A 525 11.11 1.87 30.21
C ILE A 525 10.94 3.04 31.17
N GLN A 526 12.03 3.48 31.79
CA GLN A 526 12.03 4.78 32.47
C GLN A 526 12.16 5.87 31.41
N PRO A 527 11.22 6.83 31.33
CA PRO A 527 11.41 7.98 30.45
C PRO A 527 12.67 8.75 30.91
N PRO A 528 13.51 9.25 29.98
CA PRO A 528 14.67 10.04 30.36
C PRO A 528 14.22 11.26 31.15
N THR A 529 14.74 11.41 32.37
CA THR A 529 14.42 12.50 33.29
C THR A 529 14.93 13.83 32.72
N LEU A 530 14.12 14.53 31.94
CA LEU A 530 14.42 15.87 31.43
C LEU A 530 13.95 16.94 32.41
N LEU A 531 14.51 17.01 33.62
CA LEU A 531 14.45 18.22 34.45
C LEU A 531 15.75 18.35 35.26
N PRO A 532 16.48 19.48 35.19
CA PRO A 532 17.48 19.81 36.19
C PRO A 532 16.77 20.16 37.50
N SER A 533 17.19 19.53 38.60
CA SER A 533 16.79 19.90 39.96
C SER A 533 17.06 21.40 40.20
N PRO A 534 16.19 22.13 40.93
CA PRO A 534 16.49 23.50 41.29
C PRO A 534 17.69 23.52 42.26
N PRO A 535 18.54 24.56 42.21
CA PRO A 535 19.68 24.64 43.12
C PRO A 535 19.17 24.88 44.55
N ASP A 536 19.61 24.04 45.47
CA ASP A 536 19.43 24.24 46.90
C ASP A 536 20.06 25.58 47.30
N SER A 537 19.22 26.49 47.78
CA SER A 537 19.63 27.68 48.49
C SER A 537 20.14 27.27 49.88
N ASN A 538 21.44 27.48 50.16
CA ASN A 538 21.97 28.03 51.42
C ASN A 538 23.51 27.90 51.52
N GLY A 539 24.17 29.00 51.86
CA GLY A 539 25.54 29.07 52.44
C GLY A 539 26.64 29.23 51.39
N GLU A 540 27.03 30.46 51.06
CA GLU A 540 28.11 31.24 51.71
C GLU A 540 29.51 30.75 51.33
N ASP A 541 30.25 31.69 50.72
CA ASP A 541 31.61 31.63 50.24
C ASP A 541 32.59 31.12 51.31
N GLU A 542 33.57 30.29 50.93
CA GLU A 542 34.97 30.43 51.32
C GLU A 542 35.88 29.40 50.61
N ASP A 543 36.85 29.96 49.88
CA ASP A 543 38.21 29.52 49.53
C ASP A 543 38.68 28.07 49.73
N MET A 544 39.38 27.56 48.69
CA MET A 544 40.69 26.89 48.72
C MET A 544 40.82 25.58 47.92
N GLU A 545 41.83 25.63 47.03
CA GLU A 545 42.86 24.64 46.69
C GLU A 545 42.59 23.40 45.82
N GLU A 546 43.53 23.24 44.88
CA GLU A 546 43.83 22.06 44.06
C GLU A 546 44.10 20.82 44.91
N GLY A 547 43.49 19.68 44.54
CA GLY A 547 43.86 18.39 45.10
C GLY A 547 43.08 17.21 44.50
N ASP A 548 43.79 16.34 43.79
CA ASP A 548 43.38 15.05 43.23
C ASP A 548 42.31 14.26 44.03
N VAL A 549 41.20 13.90 43.38
CA VAL A 549 40.38 12.75 43.80
C VAL A 549 39.95 11.91 42.60
N LYS A 550 40.48 10.68 42.61
CA LYS A 550 40.13 9.50 41.80
C LYS A 550 38.69 9.49 41.28
N ARG A 551 38.52 9.66 39.96
CA ARG A 551 37.31 9.22 39.25
C ARG A 551 37.14 7.72 39.42
N SER A 552 36.10 7.32 40.15
CA SER A 552 35.62 5.95 40.21
C SER A 552 35.24 5.49 38.80
N LYS A 553 35.69 4.29 38.47
CA LYS A 553 35.54 3.54 37.21
C LYS A 553 34.08 3.14 36.88
N ALA A 554 33.08 3.90 37.35
CA ALA A 554 31.66 3.56 37.27
C ALA A 554 30.87 4.42 36.25
N GLU A 555 31.46 5.46 35.66
CA GLU A 555 30.77 6.36 34.72
C GLU A 555 31.01 6.02 33.24
N HIS A 556 31.59 4.86 32.92
CA HIS A 556 31.87 4.47 31.53
C HIS A 556 30.97 3.38 30.94
N ASP A 557 29.92 2.97 31.65
CA ASP A 557 29.02 1.89 31.17
C ASP A 557 27.55 2.33 30.97
N ALA A 558 27.24 3.62 31.16
CA ALA A 558 25.88 4.16 31.02
C ALA A 558 25.54 4.67 29.59
N SER A 559 26.41 4.44 28.60
CA SER A 559 26.21 4.92 27.21
C SER A 559 25.72 3.84 26.23
N LEU A 560 25.39 2.63 26.70
CA LEU A 560 24.64 1.66 25.91
C LEU A 560 23.16 1.89 26.20
N GLY A 561 22.48 2.63 25.31
CA GLY A 561 21.05 2.88 25.40
C GLY A 561 20.26 1.59 25.68
N GLN A 562 19.23 1.68 26.51
CA GLN A 562 18.40 0.53 26.89
C GLN A 562 17.88 -0.17 25.64
N VAL A 563 18.32 -1.41 25.41
CA VAL A 563 17.85 -2.22 24.28
C VAL A 563 16.40 -2.62 24.55
N ILE A 564 15.49 -2.19 23.67
CA ILE A 564 14.08 -2.55 23.74
C ILE A 564 13.83 -3.65 22.69
N SER A 565 13.39 -4.81 23.16
CA SER A 565 13.04 -5.95 22.30
C SER A 565 11.54 -6.23 22.43
N GLY A 566 10.87 -6.48 21.31
CA GLY A 566 9.43 -6.71 21.26
C GLY A 566 8.95 -7.00 19.85
N VAL A 567 7.65 -7.22 19.72
CA VAL A 567 6.98 -7.40 18.43
C VAL A 567 6.47 -6.03 17.96
N LEU A 568 6.94 -5.60 16.79
CA LEU A 568 6.45 -4.39 16.14
C LEU A 568 5.22 -4.73 15.29
N VAL A 569 4.06 -4.21 15.69
CA VAL A 569 2.79 -4.39 14.99
C VAL A 569 2.46 -3.11 14.22
N GLN A 570 2.17 -3.28 12.93
CA GLN A 570 1.70 -2.20 12.07
C GLN A 570 0.20 -2.37 11.80
N ASN A 571 -0.61 -1.39 12.20
CA ASN A 571 -2.02 -1.29 11.82
C ASN A 571 -2.20 -0.05 10.93
N ASP A 572 -2.45 -0.27 9.64
CA ASP A 572 -2.31 0.73 8.57
C ASP A 572 -0.93 1.42 8.60
N PHE A 573 -0.87 2.64 9.13
CA PHE A 573 0.36 3.43 9.28
C PHE A 573 0.78 3.61 10.74
N LYS A 574 0.00 3.09 11.70
CA LYS A 574 0.33 3.18 13.12
C LYS A 574 1.21 2.01 13.51
N LEU A 575 2.40 2.33 14.01
CA LEU A 575 3.36 1.36 14.53
C LEU A 575 3.27 1.28 16.05
N SER A 576 3.11 0.07 16.59
CA SER A 576 3.09 -0.19 18.02
C SER A 576 4.08 -1.28 18.37
N LEU A 577 4.99 -1.03 19.30
CA LEU A 577 5.93 -2.02 19.82
C LEU A 577 5.38 -2.58 21.13
N MET A 578 5.21 -3.89 21.21
CA MET A 578 4.61 -4.56 22.36
C MET A 578 5.31 -5.87 22.70
N ALA A 579 5.14 -6.35 23.93
CA ALA A 579 5.63 -7.67 24.31
C ALA A 579 4.79 -8.76 23.59
N PRO A 580 5.36 -9.94 23.29
CA PRO A 580 4.60 -11.04 22.68
C PRO A 580 3.34 -11.42 23.47
N GLU A 581 3.36 -11.29 24.79
CA GLU A 581 2.24 -11.61 25.68
C GLU A 581 1.08 -10.61 25.55
N ASP A 582 1.39 -9.39 25.13
CA ASP A 582 0.44 -8.27 25.02
C ASP A 582 -0.25 -8.23 23.64
N LEU A 583 0.19 -9.05 22.67
CA LEU A 583 -0.38 -9.13 21.31
C LEU A 583 -1.89 -9.42 21.30
N LYS A 584 -2.35 -10.30 22.19
CA LYS A 584 -3.77 -10.67 22.27
C LYS A 584 -4.64 -9.51 22.75
N GLU A 585 -4.14 -8.75 23.71
CA GLU A 585 -4.88 -7.65 24.34
C GLU A 585 -4.87 -6.37 23.48
N TYR A 586 -3.71 -6.02 22.91
CA TYR A 586 -3.52 -4.75 22.19
C TYR A 586 -3.67 -4.86 20.67
N ALA A 587 -3.37 -6.02 20.07
CA ALA A 587 -3.47 -6.23 18.62
C ALA A 587 -4.58 -7.22 18.22
N GLY A 588 -5.23 -7.90 19.18
CA GLY A 588 -6.21 -8.94 18.91
C GLY A 588 -5.61 -10.19 18.25
N LEU A 589 -4.28 -10.31 18.26
CA LEU A 589 -3.55 -11.41 17.65
C LEU A 589 -3.32 -12.51 18.68
N ALA A 590 -3.75 -13.73 18.39
CA ALA A 590 -3.47 -14.88 19.25
C ALA A 590 -2.03 -15.35 19.04
N THR A 591 -1.31 -15.56 20.14
CA THR A 591 -0.04 -16.29 20.13
C THR A 591 -0.32 -17.78 20.34
N THR A 592 0.29 -18.61 19.50
CA THR A 592 0.20 -20.07 19.59
C THR A 592 1.61 -20.63 19.58
N THR A 593 1.94 -21.42 20.59
CA THR A 593 3.16 -22.22 20.61
C THR A 593 2.85 -23.59 20.02
N LEU A 594 3.59 -23.99 18.99
CA LEU A 594 3.49 -25.33 18.42
C LEU A 594 4.41 -26.26 19.20
N VAL A 595 3.83 -27.26 19.87
CA VAL A 595 4.62 -28.33 20.51
C VAL A 595 4.64 -29.52 19.56
N CYS A 596 5.82 -29.88 19.13
CA CYS A 596 6.07 -31.05 18.30
C CYS A 596 6.33 -32.26 19.20
N ARG A 597 5.76 -33.41 18.81
CA ARG A 597 5.99 -34.69 19.48
C ARG A 597 6.29 -35.77 18.45
N GLN A 598 7.34 -36.53 18.68
CA GLN A 598 7.67 -37.70 17.88
C GLN A 598 7.75 -38.93 18.78
N HIS A 599 7.02 -39.98 18.42
CA HIS A 599 7.09 -41.27 19.09
C HIS A 599 8.00 -42.21 18.32
N ILE A 600 8.94 -42.83 19.01
CA ILE A 600 9.88 -43.80 18.47
C ILE A 600 9.82 -45.04 19.36
N THR A 601 9.91 -46.23 18.78
CA THR A 601 10.01 -47.47 19.56
C THR A 601 11.40 -48.02 19.37
N LEU A 602 12.19 -48.02 20.45
CA LEU A 602 13.55 -48.54 20.48
C LEU A 602 13.51 -49.92 21.17
N ALA A 603 13.63 -50.99 20.38
CA ALA A 603 13.43 -52.36 20.88
C ALA A 603 14.60 -52.89 21.71
N SER A 604 15.81 -52.38 21.47
CA SER A 604 17.06 -52.94 22.02
C SER A 604 17.90 -51.97 22.86
N ALA A 605 17.59 -50.67 22.83
CA ALA A 605 18.37 -49.64 23.50
C ALA A 605 17.88 -49.41 24.94
N SER A 606 18.73 -49.65 25.94
CA SER A 606 18.41 -49.31 27.33
C SER A 606 18.50 -47.79 27.58
N PRO A 607 17.77 -47.25 28.58
CA PRO A 607 17.86 -45.84 28.94
C PRO A 607 19.29 -45.37 29.24
N ASP A 608 20.13 -46.22 29.84
CA ASP A 608 21.54 -45.91 30.13
C ASP A 608 22.39 -45.80 28.85
N LEU A 609 22.12 -46.65 27.86
CA LEU A 609 22.81 -46.60 26.57
C LEU A 609 22.40 -45.37 25.76
N ILE A 610 21.12 -45.01 25.82
CA ILE A 610 20.57 -43.77 25.26
C ILE A 610 21.24 -42.56 25.91
N LYS A 611 21.31 -42.53 27.24
CA LYS A 611 21.98 -41.47 28.00
C LYS A 611 23.44 -41.31 27.57
N TRP A 612 24.20 -42.41 27.55
CA TRP A 612 25.62 -42.38 27.16
C TRP A 612 25.83 -41.81 25.75
N ALA A 613 25.00 -42.20 24.78
CA ALA A 613 25.13 -41.73 23.40
C ALA A 613 24.73 -40.26 23.22
N LEU A 614 23.68 -39.82 23.93
CA LEU A 614 23.28 -38.43 23.96
C LEU A 614 24.34 -37.56 24.65
N GLU A 615 24.95 -38.03 25.74
CA GLU A 615 26.05 -37.32 26.41
C GLU A 615 27.29 -37.21 25.52
N GLY A 616 27.56 -38.25 24.72
CA GLY A 616 28.65 -38.24 23.74
C GLY A 616 28.45 -37.23 22.59
N THR A 617 27.21 -36.85 22.29
CA THR A 617 26.87 -35.95 21.17
C THR A 617 26.59 -34.51 21.62
N PHE A 618 25.87 -34.35 22.73
CA PHE A 618 25.37 -33.05 23.21
C PHE A 618 26.06 -32.55 24.48
N GLY A 619 27.02 -33.31 25.03
CA GLY A 619 27.65 -33.00 26.31
C GLY A 619 26.76 -33.37 27.50
N SER A 620 26.91 -32.71 28.65
CA SER A 620 26.12 -33.07 29.83
C SER A 620 24.62 -32.84 29.60
N ILE A 621 23.81 -33.89 29.74
CA ILE A 621 22.35 -33.81 29.69
C ILE A 621 21.74 -33.96 31.09
N THR A 622 20.61 -33.30 31.33
CA THR A 622 19.95 -33.35 32.64
C THR A 622 18.99 -34.53 32.68
N THR A 623 19.17 -35.45 33.63
CA THR A 623 18.21 -36.53 33.87
C THR A 623 17.22 -36.06 34.93
N VAL A 624 15.93 -36.01 34.59
CA VAL A 624 14.85 -35.68 35.52
C VAL A 624 14.22 -37.00 35.96
N SER A 625 14.42 -37.37 37.22
CA SER A 625 13.67 -38.47 37.85
C SER A 625 12.32 -37.95 38.37
N PRO A 626 11.26 -38.76 38.43
CA PRO A 626 9.91 -38.28 38.77
C PRO A 626 9.74 -37.64 40.16
N ASP A 627 10.71 -37.74 41.08
CA ASP A 627 10.55 -37.35 42.50
C ASP A 627 11.30 -36.08 42.92
N SER A 628 11.27 -35.02 42.11
CA SER A 628 11.74 -33.70 42.58
C SER A 628 10.94 -32.53 42.03
N ASN A 629 9.61 -32.67 41.95
CA ASN A 629 8.75 -31.48 41.84
C ASN A 629 8.51 -30.90 43.25
N GLY A 630 9.40 -30.02 43.67
CA GLY A 630 9.22 -29.15 44.82
C GLY A 630 8.04 -28.21 44.61
N THR A 631 6.84 -28.66 44.94
CA THR A 631 5.73 -27.78 45.28
C THR A 631 5.74 -27.57 46.79
N LYS A 632 6.09 -26.36 47.23
CA LYS A 632 5.74 -25.89 48.58
C LYS A 632 4.22 -25.84 48.65
N ALA A 633 3.60 -26.91 49.14
CA ALA A 633 2.22 -26.91 49.59
C ALA A 633 2.23 -27.07 51.11
N GLU A 634 1.59 -26.12 51.78
CA GLU A 634 1.47 -26.03 53.23
C GLU A 634 0.79 -27.28 53.81
N THR A 635 1.38 -27.77 54.89
CA THR A 635 0.83 -28.81 55.76
C THR A 635 -0.52 -28.40 56.36
N ASN A 636 -1.54 -29.25 56.22
CA ASN A 636 -2.57 -29.46 57.24
C ASN A 636 -3.35 -30.77 57.01
N GLY A 637 -3.19 -31.72 57.94
CA GLY A 637 -4.32 -32.47 58.51
C GLY A 637 -4.72 -33.83 57.92
N SER A 638 -4.66 -34.82 58.83
CA SER A 638 -5.46 -36.06 58.98
C SER A 638 -5.21 -37.28 58.08
N ASP A 639 -4.79 -38.34 58.78
CA ASP A 639 -4.83 -39.76 58.40
C ASP A 639 -6.20 -40.21 57.91
N GLU A 640 -6.24 -40.99 56.82
CA GLU A 640 -7.04 -42.21 56.73
C GLU A 640 -6.51 -43.12 55.62
N ALA A 641 -6.53 -44.43 55.87
CA ALA A 641 -5.90 -45.48 55.08
C ALA A 641 -6.84 -46.06 54.01
N ALA A 642 -6.20 -46.64 52.99
CA ALA A 642 -6.72 -47.53 51.93
C ALA A 642 -7.14 -46.85 50.62
N ASP A 643 -6.28 -46.95 49.60
CA ASP A 643 -6.58 -47.74 48.40
C ASP A 643 -5.28 -48.04 47.63
N GLU A 644 -5.19 -49.22 47.03
CA GLU A 644 -4.01 -49.77 46.38
C GLU A 644 -3.43 -48.85 45.29
N GLU A 645 -2.24 -48.32 45.55
CA GLU A 645 -1.49 -47.53 44.59
C GLU A 645 -0.93 -48.47 43.50
N VAL A 646 -1.58 -48.47 42.34
CA VAL A 646 -1.00 -49.01 41.10
C VAL A 646 0.29 -48.24 40.84
N LYS A 647 1.46 -48.86 41.10
CA LYS A 647 2.78 -48.32 40.75
C LYS A 647 2.76 -47.90 39.27
N ARG A 648 2.78 -46.59 39.01
CA ARG A 648 2.98 -46.06 37.66
C ARG A 648 4.42 -46.38 37.23
N PRO A 649 4.65 -46.74 35.95
CA PRO A 649 5.99 -46.89 35.39
C PRO A 649 6.88 -45.68 35.71
N GLU A 650 8.09 -45.91 36.21
CA GLU A 650 9.13 -44.89 36.35
C GLU A 650 9.60 -44.49 34.94
N ASN A 651 9.06 -43.40 34.38
CA ASN A 651 9.55 -42.86 33.11
C ASN A 651 10.84 -42.08 33.37
N THR A 652 11.90 -42.39 32.63
CA THR A 652 13.15 -41.61 32.66
C THR A 652 13.05 -40.45 31.67
N VAL A 653 13.25 -39.22 32.12
CA VAL A 653 13.22 -38.03 31.26
C VAL A 653 14.62 -37.44 31.10
N PHE A 654 15.03 -37.17 29.87
CA PHE A 654 16.25 -36.46 29.54
C PHE A 654 15.93 -35.09 28.95
N GLU A 655 16.54 -34.04 29.49
CA GLU A 655 16.51 -32.70 28.90
C GLU A 655 17.83 -32.42 28.19
N ILE A 656 17.73 -32.17 26.89
CA ILE A 656 18.87 -31.92 26.00
C ILE A 656 18.95 -30.40 25.73
N MET A 657 20.17 -29.86 25.73
CA MET A 657 20.44 -28.44 25.43
C MET A 657 19.61 -27.47 26.29
N GLY A 658 19.58 -27.68 27.61
CA GLY A 658 18.88 -26.79 28.56
C GLY A 658 17.34 -26.85 28.49
N GLY A 659 16.78 -27.95 27.98
CA GLY A 659 15.33 -28.15 27.87
C GLY A 659 14.76 -27.82 26.49
N ALA A 660 15.60 -27.52 25.51
CA ALA A 660 15.17 -27.29 24.12
C ALA A 660 14.47 -28.52 23.51
N VAL A 661 14.95 -29.72 23.85
CA VAL A 661 14.32 -30.99 23.48
C VAL A 661 14.23 -31.88 24.73
N ARG A 662 13.06 -32.47 24.95
CA ARG A 662 12.79 -33.41 26.04
C ARG A 662 12.57 -34.80 25.47
N LEU A 663 13.32 -35.77 25.97
CA LEU A 663 13.17 -37.18 25.62
C LEU A 663 12.59 -37.94 26.82
N ILE A 664 11.44 -38.56 26.64
CA ILE A 664 10.73 -39.33 27.67
C ILE A 664 10.82 -40.80 27.30
N CYS A 665 11.58 -41.57 28.08
CA CYS A 665 11.67 -43.02 27.95
C CYS A 665 10.59 -43.69 28.81
N LYS A 666 9.64 -44.38 28.16
CA LYS A 666 8.56 -45.12 28.80
C LYS A 666 8.88 -46.62 28.84
N GLU A 667 8.13 -47.36 29.67
CA GLU A 667 8.22 -48.83 29.71
C GLU A 667 8.00 -49.47 28.32
N ARG A 668 8.66 -50.62 28.09
CA ARG A 668 8.63 -51.41 26.83
C ARG A 668 9.34 -50.78 25.62
N GLY A 669 10.27 -49.85 25.84
CA GLY A 669 11.13 -49.30 24.78
C GLY A 669 10.47 -48.19 23.96
N VAL A 670 9.30 -47.69 24.37
CA VAL A 670 8.68 -46.53 23.71
C VAL A 670 9.34 -45.25 24.21
N THR A 671 9.89 -44.46 23.30
CA THR A 671 10.46 -43.15 23.57
C THR A 671 9.65 -42.05 22.90
N GLU A 672 9.43 -40.95 23.62
CA GLU A 672 8.72 -39.78 23.11
C GLU A 672 9.66 -38.58 23.16
N LEU A 673 9.86 -37.96 22.00
CA LEU A 673 10.59 -36.70 21.86
C LEU A 673 9.59 -35.56 21.82
N GLU A 674 9.76 -34.56 22.67
CA GLU A 674 8.90 -33.37 22.77
C GLU A 674 9.77 -32.10 22.69
N TRP A 675 9.37 -31.15 21.85
CA TRP A 675 10.04 -29.85 21.74
C TRP A 675 9.09 -28.77 21.23
N GLU A 676 9.44 -27.50 21.45
CA GLU A 676 8.74 -26.37 20.82
C GLU A 676 9.22 -26.21 19.38
N GLY A 677 8.29 -26.26 18.41
CA GLY A 677 8.56 -26.22 16.98
C GLY A 677 9.11 -24.86 16.55
N ASN A 678 10.42 -24.81 16.30
CA ASN A 678 11.13 -23.70 15.69
C ASN A 678 12.42 -24.23 15.05
N ALA A 679 12.97 -23.49 14.08
CA ALA A 679 14.10 -23.97 13.26
C ALA A 679 15.33 -24.43 14.08
N THR A 680 15.57 -23.82 15.24
CA THR A 680 16.69 -24.21 16.12
C THR A 680 16.39 -25.51 16.85
N ASN A 681 15.24 -25.61 17.51
CA ASN A 681 14.83 -26.80 18.25
C ASN A 681 14.56 -27.99 17.32
N ASP A 682 14.03 -27.77 16.12
CA ASP A 682 13.81 -28.80 15.09
C ASP A 682 15.16 -29.42 14.69
N GLY A 683 16.19 -28.61 14.45
CA GLY A 683 17.53 -29.11 14.15
C GLY A 683 18.17 -29.89 15.30
N ILE A 684 17.91 -29.49 16.55
CA ILE A 684 18.36 -30.25 17.73
C ILE A 684 17.57 -31.57 17.84
N ALA A 685 16.25 -31.53 17.62
CA ALA A 685 15.39 -32.71 17.69
C ALA A 685 15.77 -33.75 16.62
N ASP A 686 16.06 -33.33 15.39
CA ASP A 686 16.54 -34.19 14.31
C ASP A 686 17.88 -34.85 14.66
N ALA A 687 18.81 -34.08 15.25
CA ALA A 687 20.07 -34.61 15.72
C ALA A 687 19.88 -35.63 16.86
N VAL A 688 18.98 -35.36 17.81
CA VAL A 688 18.63 -36.30 18.89
C VAL A 688 18.01 -37.57 18.29
N MET A 689 17.09 -37.45 17.34
CA MET A 689 16.49 -38.60 16.65
C MET A 689 17.54 -39.44 15.91
N ALA A 690 18.47 -38.80 15.21
CA ALA A 690 19.55 -39.50 14.51
C ALA A 690 20.42 -40.30 15.49
N VAL A 691 20.75 -39.73 16.67
CA VAL A 691 21.46 -40.44 17.73
C VAL A 691 20.64 -41.65 18.21
N LEU A 692 19.35 -41.49 18.49
CA LEU A 692 18.50 -42.58 18.98
C LEU A 692 18.42 -43.75 17.99
N LEU A 693 18.24 -43.48 16.69
CA LEU A 693 18.22 -44.50 15.64
C LEU A 693 19.59 -45.19 15.48
N THR A 694 20.68 -44.46 15.69
CA THR A 694 22.04 -45.02 15.67
C THR A 694 22.29 -45.93 16.88
N VAL A 695 21.78 -45.56 18.05
CA VAL A 695 21.92 -46.36 19.28
C VAL A 695 21.22 -47.71 19.14
N GLU A 696 20.01 -47.72 18.58
CA GLU A 696 19.24 -48.96 18.36
C GLU A 696 19.95 -49.93 17.42
N THR A 697 20.66 -49.40 16.43
CA THR A 697 21.43 -50.20 15.47
C THR A 697 22.85 -50.53 15.96
N SER A 698 23.24 -50.08 17.16
CA SER A 698 24.58 -50.29 17.68
C SER A 698 24.83 -51.76 18.12
N PRO A 699 26.05 -52.30 17.94
CA PRO A 699 26.40 -53.64 18.44
C PRO A 699 26.23 -53.81 19.95
N ALA A 700 26.28 -52.71 20.72
CA ALA A 700 26.05 -52.70 22.16
C ALA A 700 24.57 -52.95 22.51
N ALA A 701 23.63 -52.36 21.76
CA ALA A 701 22.19 -52.62 21.89
C ALA A 701 21.85 -54.07 21.49
N VAL A 702 22.45 -54.58 20.40
CA VAL A 702 22.27 -55.98 19.95
C VAL A 702 22.85 -57.01 20.93
N LYS A 703 23.96 -56.68 21.62
CA LYS A 703 24.49 -57.51 22.72
C LYS A 703 23.59 -57.51 23.96
N HIS A 704 22.86 -56.43 24.20
CA HIS A 704 21.90 -56.36 25.30
C HIS A 704 20.61 -57.16 25.00
N SER A 705 20.11 -57.12 23.76
CA SER A 705 18.92 -57.89 23.34
C SER A 705 19.16 -59.40 23.19
N SER A 706 20.42 -59.83 23.04
CA SER A 706 20.80 -61.25 22.94
C SER A 706 20.95 -61.99 24.28
N LYS A 707 20.72 -61.32 25.42
CA LYS A 707 20.63 -61.98 26.73
C LYS A 707 19.19 -62.01 27.22
N LEU A 708 18.50 -63.12 26.94
CA LEU A 708 17.53 -63.79 27.83
C LEU A 708 16.94 -65.01 27.12
N HIS A 709 17.55 -66.18 27.30
CA HIS A 709 16.81 -67.44 27.44
C HIS A 709 17.58 -68.36 28.39
N SER A 710 17.02 -68.61 29.57
CA SER A 710 17.41 -69.73 30.43
C SER A 710 16.72 -70.98 29.92
N HIS A 711 17.46 -71.94 29.38
CA HIS A 711 16.94 -73.29 29.16
C HIS A 711 17.41 -74.19 30.31
N LEU A 712 16.44 -74.61 31.12
CA LEU A 712 16.57 -75.73 32.04
C LEU A 712 16.71 -77.02 31.21
N HIS A 713 17.79 -77.75 31.44
CA HIS A 713 17.88 -79.15 31.03
C HIS A 713 17.24 -79.99 32.13
N ASP A 714 16.19 -80.72 31.79
CA ASP A 714 15.66 -81.78 32.63
C ASP A 714 15.78 -83.11 31.86
N GLU A 715 16.72 -83.94 32.31
CA GLU A 715 16.71 -85.37 32.02
C GLU A 715 16.02 -86.05 33.20
N ASP A 716 14.80 -86.53 33.02
CA ASP A 716 14.40 -87.84 33.53
C ASP A 716 12.96 -88.24 33.12
N ALA A 717 12.90 -89.42 32.50
CA ALA A 717 11.96 -90.51 32.80
C ALA A 717 10.42 -90.31 32.74
N LYS A 718 9.86 -91.04 31.77
CA LYS A 718 8.75 -92.01 31.85
C LYS A 718 7.31 -91.57 31.55
N ASP A 719 6.76 -92.35 30.61
CA ASP A 719 5.41 -92.92 30.56
C ASP A 719 4.21 -91.97 30.74
N TYR A 720 3.45 -91.74 29.66
CA TYR A 720 2.09 -92.31 29.54
C TYR A 720 1.42 -91.97 28.20
N ASP A 721 0.65 -92.94 27.72
CA ASP A 721 -0.09 -93.03 26.47
C ASP A 721 -1.11 -91.92 26.21
N GLY A 722 -1.39 -91.62 24.93
CA GLY A 722 -2.70 -91.07 24.56
C GLY A 722 -2.83 -90.34 23.23
N PHE A 723 -3.20 -91.09 22.17
CA PHE A 723 -4.12 -90.70 21.09
C PHE A 723 -3.73 -89.60 20.06
N GLY A 724 -3.76 -89.99 18.77
CA GLY A 724 -4.27 -89.10 17.71
C GLY A 724 -3.45 -88.94 16.42
N ASP A 725 -3.41 -89.99 15.59
CA ASP A 725 -3.52 -90.01 14.11
C ASP A 725 -3.07 -88.79 13.25
N SER A 726 -1.91 -88.92 12.58
CA SER A 726 -1.66 -88.90 11.10
C SER A 726 -2.04 -87.68 10.19
N PRO A 727 -1.55 -87.57 8.93
CA PRO A 727 -0.16 -87.56 8.44
C PRO A 727 0.08 -86.53 7.29
N THR A 728 1.36 -86.20 7.01
CA THR A 728 2.00 -85.93 5.69
C THR A 728 3.27 -85.09 5.98
N GLY A 729 4.52 -85.48 5.72
CA GLY A 729 5.04 -86.41 4.74
C GLY A 729 5.79 -85.62 3.66
N GLU A 730 7.00 -85.12 3.94
CA GLU A 730 7.98 -84.85 2.87
C GLU A 730 9.43 -84.79 3.38
N LYS A 731 10.30 -85.46 2.64
CA LYS A 731 11.74 -85.68 2.88
C LYS A 731 12.57 -84.50 2.38
N LYS A 732 13.77 -84.34 2.98
CA LYS A 732 15.10 -83.97 2.41
C LYS A 732 15.83 -83.08 3.43
N ALA A 733 17.14 -83.11 3.65
CA ALA A 733 18.28 -83.91 3.22
C ALA A 733 19.42 -83.51 4.18
N ASN A 734 20.39 -84.40 4.42
CA ASN A 734 21.62 -84.08 5.14
C ASN A 734 22.37 -82.93 4.46
N ASP A 735 22.86 -81.95 5.23
CA ASP A 735 24.16 -81.37 4.95
C ASP A 735 24.83 -80.84 6.23
N ALA A 736 26.06 -81.31 6.44
CA ALA A 736 26.89 -81.00 7.59
C ALA A 736 27.50 -79.60 7.43
N PHE A 737 27.21 -78.68 8.36
CA PHE A 737 27.86 -77.36 8.39
C PHE A 737 29.33 -77.47 8.83
N PRO A 738 30.29 -76.88 8.09
CA PRO A 738 31.70 -76.86 8.48
C PRO A 738 31.94 -75.92 9.68
N ARG A 739 32.54 -76.45 10.76
CA ARG A 739 32.92 -75.72 12.00
C ARG A 739 34.16 -74.82 11.85
N ARG A 740 34.25 -73.95 10.83
CA ARG A 740 35.33 -72.95 10.74
C ARG A 740 34.84 -71.63 10.13
N ASN A 741 35.17 -70.51 10.77
CA ASN A 741 34.81 -69.16 10.33
C ASN A 741 35.38 -68.90 8.92
N PRO A 742 34.54 -68.60 7.91
CA PRO A 742 34.98 -68.35 6.54
C PRO A 742 35.87 -67.09 6.39
N HIS A 743 36.00 -66.26 7.42
CA HIS A 743 36.82 -65.05 7.43
C HIS A 743 38.16 -65.22 8.17
N ALA A 744 38.57 -66.44 8.52
CA ALA A 744 39.83 -66.65 9.24
C ALA A 744 41.09 -66.41 8.38
N ASN A 745 41.01 -66.57 7.05
CA ASN A 745 42.13 -66.42 6.12
C ASN A 745 41.74 -65.54 4.92
N ILE A 746 41.65 -64.23 5.12
CA ILE A 746 41.25 -63.26 4.08
C ILE A 746 42.46 -62.89 3.20
N THR A 747 42.31 -62.98 1.88
CA THR A 747 43.36 -62.61 0.91
C THR A 747 43.62 -61.10 0.92
N PRO A 748 44.80 -60.60 0.51
CA PRO A 748 45.04 -59.16 0.48
C PRO A 748 44.10 -58.38 -0.45
N GLU A 749 43.63 -59.01 -1.53
CA GLU A 749 42.61 -58.44 -2.43
C GLU A 749 41.26 -58.28 -1.73
N ASP A 750 40.83 -59.28 -0.96
CA ASP A 750 39.60 -59.21 -0.17
C ASP A 750 39.68 -58.15 0.95
N ARG A 751 40.88 -57.91 1.51
CA ARG A 751 41.11 -56.83 2.49
C ARG A 751 41.01 -55.46 1.84
N LEU A 752 41.56 -55.30 0.65
CA LEU A 752 41.44 -54.07 -0.14
C LEU A 752 39.98 -53.79 -0.52
N ASN A 753 39.22 -54.82 -0.93
CA ASN A 753 37.80 -54.68 -1.24
C ASN A 753 36.97 -54.25 -0.01
N ARG A 754 37.28 -54.76 1.19
CA ARG A 754 36.63 -54.30 2.42
C ARG A 754 36.96 -52.84 2.74
N LEU A 755 38.20 -52.42 2.48
CA LEU A 755 38.60 -51.03 2.61
C LEU A 755 37.83 -50.15 1.62
N PHE A 756 37.67 -50.59 0.37
CA PHE A 756 36.82 -49.89 -0.61
C PHE A 756 35.40 -49.76 -0.11
N MET A 757 34.74 -50.85 0.28
CA MET A 757 33.37 -50.78 0.80
C MET A 757 33.21 -49.77 1.96
N PHE A 758 34.20 -49.70 2.86
CA PHE A 758 34.16 -48.74 3.97
C PHE A 758 34.32 -47.29 3.49
N LEU A 759 35.27 -47.05 2.59
CA LEU A 759 35.53 -45.70 2.07
C LEU A 759 34.42 -45.23 1.13
N GLU A 760 33.87 -46.11 0.30
CA GLU A 760 32.74 -45.84 -0.60
C GLU A 760 31.48 -45.46 0.19
N ALA A 761 31.24 -46.10 1.34
CA ALA A 761 30.15 -45.72 2.23
C ALA A 761 30.33 -44.29 2.82
N GLN A 762 31.56 -43.79 2.92
CA GLN A 762 31.86 -42.48 3.51
C GLN A 762 31.99 -41.35 2.47
N PHE A 763 32.49 -41.67 1.27
CA PHE A 763 32.81 -40.68 0.23
C PHE A 763 32.00 -40.86 -1.05
N GLY A 764 31.30 -41.98 -1.23
CA GLY A 764 30.60 -42.37 -2.46
C GLY A 764 31.42 -43.32 -3.32
N GLU A 765 30.74 -44.23 -4.04
CA GLU A 765 31.35 -45.26 -4.90
C GLU A 765 32.17 -44.65 -6.06
N GLU A 766 31.67 -43.57 -6.67
CA GLU A 766 32.34 -42.89 -7.80
C GLU A 766 33.54 -42.02 -7.38
N SER A 767 33.75 -41.84 -6.08
CA SER A 767 34.74 -40.90 -5.53
C SER A 767 36.11 -41.53 -5.28
N ILE A 768 36.28 -42.83 -5.52
CA ILE A 768 37.49 -43.57 -5.14
C ILE A 768 38.12 -44.23 -6.36
N THR A 769 39.42 -44.06 -6.56
CA THR A 769 40.14 -44.63 -7.69
C THR A 769 41.52 -45.17 -7.26
N PRO A 770 41.90 -46.41 -7.61
CA PRO A 770 43.24 -46.93 -7.29
C PRO A 770 44.35 -46.20 -8.05
N ILE A 771 45.48 -45.93 -7.39
CA ILE A 771 46.68 -45.34 -8.00
C ILE A 771 47.56 -46.48 -8.54
N ALA A 772 47.76 -46.52 -9.86
CA ALA A 772 48.51 -47.60 -10.52
C ALA A 772 50.04 -47.51 -10.38
N LYS A 773 50.60 -46.32 -10.12
CA LYS A 773 52.04 -46.08 -10.07
C LYS A 773 52.54 -45.85 -8.64
N PRO A 774 53.62 -46.52 -8.19
CA PRO A 774 54.15 -46.33 -6.84
C PRO A 774 54.91 -45.01 -6.70
N LYS A 775 54.97 -44.50 -5.46
CA LYS A 775 55.76 -43.32 -5.11
C LYS A 775 57.24 -43.73 -4.99
N LEU A 776 58.08 -43.22 -5.89
CA LEU A 776 59.53 -43.47 -5.84
C LEU A 776 60.18 -42.65 -4.70
N PRO A 777 61.14 -43.22 -3.94
CA PRO A 777 61.88 -42.46 -2.92
C PRO A 777 62.72 -41.34 -3.55
N ALA A 778 62.75 -40.17 -2.90
CA ALA A 778 63.53 -39.03 -3.35
C ALA A 778 65.04 -39.34 -3.26
N ILE A 779 65.79 -39.02 -4.32
CA ILE A 779 67.25 -39.17 -4.35
C ILE A 779 67.87 -38.17 -3.37
N GLU A 780 68.57 -38.64 -2.34
CA GLU A 780 69.38 -37.78 -1.48
C GLU A 780 70.59 -37.23 -2.26
N PRO A 781 70.82 -35.91 -2.31
CA PRO A 781 71.99 -35.36 -2.97
C PRO A 781 73.25 -35.70 -2.17
N THR A 782 74.15 -36.48 -2.78
CA THR A 782 75.48 -36.76 -2.24
C THR A 782 76.34 -35.49 -2.22
N THR A 783 77.04 -35.31 -1.11
CA THR A 783 78.01 -34.23 -0.87
C THR A 783 79.22 -34.34 -1.78
N ASN A 784 79.33 -33.48 -2.80
CA ASN A 784 80.52 -32.69 -3.15
C ASN A 784 80.45 -32.15 -4.60
N GLY A 785 80.47 -30.81 -4.72
CA GLY A 785 81.24 -30.09 -5.73
C GLY A 785 80.71 -30.01 -7.16
N GLN A 786 80.17 -28.83 -7.51
CA GLN A 786 80.29 -28.11 -8.79
C GLN A 786 80.41 -28.94 -10.08
N VAL A 787 79.34 -29.00 -10.87
CA VAL A 787 79.39 -28.70 -12.31
C VAL A 787 78.04 -28.14 -12.78
N ASP A 788 78.12 -27.28 -13.78
CA ASP A 788 77.10 -26.44 -14.39
C ASP A 788 75.85 -27.16 -14.94
N ALA A 789 74.75 -26.41 -14.90
CA ALA A 789 73.50 -26.73 -15.55
C ALA A 789 73.62 -26.48 -17.06
N GLU A 790 73.92 -27.53 -17.82
CA GLU A 790 73.60 -27.71 -19.25
C GLU A 790 74.18 -29.06 -19.72
N GLU A 791 73.57 -30.18 -19.31
CA GLU A 791 73.60 -31.53 -19.94
C GLU A 791 73.17 -32.61 -18.91
N ALA A 792 71.86 -32.81 -18.74
CA ALA A 792 71.27 -34.06 -18.21
C ALA A 792 69.77 -34.15 -18.52
N ASN A 793 69.37 -33.72 -19.72
CA ASN A 793 68.07 -34.09 -20.31
C ASN A 793 68.31 -35.32 -21.18
N GLU A 794 68.23 -36.49 -20.57
CA GLU A 794 67.94 -37.83 -21.13
C GLU A 794 68.23 -38.85 -20.02
N VAL A 795 67.45 -38.78 -18.93
CA VAL A 795 67.37 -39.88 -17.97
C VAL A 795 66.34 -40.84 -18.56
N ASP A 796 66.82 -41.96 -19.10
CA ASP A 796 66.05 -42.97 -19.83
C ASP A 796 64.68 -43.24 -19.18
N ALA A 797 63.60 -43.05 -19.94
CA ALA A 797 62.25 -43.47 -19.54
C ALA A 797 62.21 -44.96 -19.13
N VAL A 798 63.13 -45.75 -19.70
CA VAL A 798 63.34 -47.17 -19.39
C VAL A 798 63.85 -47.40 -17.96
N ASP A 799 64.66 -46.48 -17.42
CA ASP A 799 65.27 -46.62 -16.08
C ASP A 799 64.29 -46.23 -14.96
N ILE A 800 63.33 -45.33 -15.25
CA ILE A 800 62.22 -45.00 -14.35
C ILE A 800 61.19 -46.14 -14.33
N GLU A 801 60.79 -46.68 -15.49
CA GLU A 801 59.86 -47.80 -15.57
C GLU A 801 60.38 -49.05 -14.84
N LYS A 802 61.69 -49.32 -14.92
CA LYS A 802 62.31 -50.44 -14.21
C LYS A 802 62.31 -50.24 -12.69
N LYS A 803 62.47 -49.00 -12.22
CA LYS A 803 62.39 -48.65 -10.78
C LYS A 803 60.94 -48.71 -10.28
N GLU A 804 59.97 -48.23 -11.07
CA GLU A 804 58.54 -48.35 -10.77
C GLU A 804 58.11 -49.82 -10.69
N ALA A 805 58.56 -50.66 -11.63
CA ALA A 805 58.23 -52.09 -11.64
C ALA A 805 58.84 -52.85 -10.45
N ASN A 806 60.09 -52.55 -10.09
CA ASN A 806 60.75 -53.16 -8.93
C ASN A 806 60.06 -52.75 -7.62
N GLU A 807 59.63 -51.49 -7.50
CA GLU A 807 58.94 -51.00 -6.30
C GLU A 807 57.52 -51.56 -6.20
N LEU A 808 56.80 -51.68 -7.32
CA LEU A 808 55.50 -52.33 -7.35
C LEU A 808 55.60 -53.82 -6.94
N ALA A 809 56.64 -54.52 -7.41
CA ALA A 809 56.90 -55.90 -7.00
C ALA A 809 57.21 -56.02 -5.49
N ARG A 810 57.89 -55.04 -4.90
CA ARG A 810 58.14 -54.98 -3.45
C ARG A 810 56.82 -54.79 -2.67
N LEU A 811 55.97 -53.87 -3.10
CA LEU A 811 54.67 -53.61 -2.47
C LEU A 811 53.75 -54.84 -2.54
N HIS A 812 53.70 -55.51 -3.70
CA HIS A 812 52.96 -56.77 -3.83
C HIS A 812 53.53 -57.87 -2.92
N GLY A 813 54.87 -57.91 -2.73
CA GLY A 813 55.53 -58.82 -1.79
C GLY A 813 55.18 -58.57 -0.32
N LEU A 814 54.79 -57.34 0.04
CA LEU A 814 54.26 -56.97 1.37
C LEU A 814 52.75 -57.20 1.48
N GLY A 815 52.12 -57.77 0.45
CA GLY A 815 50.68 -57.99 0.40
C GLY A 815 49.87 -56.77 0.00
N ILE A 816 50.47 -55.66 -0.45
CA ILE A 816 49.76 -54.44 -0.85
C ILE A 816 49.38 -54.55 -2.35
N PRO A 817 48.10 -54.70 -2.76
CA PRO A 817 47.74 -54.93 -4.16
C PRO A 817 47.81 -53.67 -5.03
N VAL A 818 47.67 -52.48 -4.44
CA VAL A 818 47.78 -51.19 -5.15
C VAL A 818 48.60 -50.21 -4.32
N PRO A 819 49.51 -49.42 -4.91
CA PRO A 819 50.35 -48.49 -4.15
C PRO A 819 49.60 -47.42 -3.35
N GLY A 820 48.45 -46.98 -3.84
CA GLY A 820 47.67 -45.91 -3.20
C GLY A 820 46.25 -45.80 -3.75
N LEU A 821 45.48 -44.88 -3.17
CA LEU A 821 44.10 -44.56 -3.54
C LEU A 821 43.95 -43.05 -3.73
N GLU A 822 43.22 -42.63 -4.75
CA GLU A 822 42.79 -41.24 -4.93
C GLU A 822 41.32 -41.11 -4.51
N ILE A 823 41.03 -40.15 -3.63
CA ILE A 823 39.69 -39.83 -3.13
C ILE A 823 39.33 -38.42 -3.59
N LYS A 824 38.25 -38.29 -4.36
CA LYS A 824 37.76 -37.04 -4.94
C LYS A 824 36.37 -36.70 -4.46
N VAL A 825 36.24 -35.53 -3.83
CA VAL A 825 34.95 -34.95 -3.43
C VAL A 825 34.90 -33.51 -3.94
N ASP A 826 33.93 -33.22 -4.81
CA ASP A 826 33.80 -31.96 -5.56
C ASP A 826 35.09 -31.57 -6.31
N LYS A 827 35.73 -30.48 -5.87
CA LYS A 827 36.98 -29.94 -6.43
C LYS A 827 38.22 -30.36 -5.63
N SER A 828 38.05 -31.11 -4.53
CA SER A 828 39.15 -31.53 -3.66
C SER A 828 39.58 -32.96 -3.99
N VAL A 829 40.89 -33.18 -4.05
CA VAL A 829 41.50 -34.48 -4.34
C VAL A 829 42.52 -34.79 -3.25
N ALA A 830 42.43 -35.98 -2.66
CA ALA A 830 43.39 -36.50 -1.69
C ALA A 830 43.97 -37.83 -2.19
N LYS A 831 45.30 -37.97 -2.13
CA LYS A 831 46.01 -39.21 -2.47
C LYS A 831 46.48 -39.89 -1.20
N VAL A 832 46.14 -41.16 -1.03
CA VAL A 832 46.44 -41.98 0.14
C VAL A 832 47.42 -43.06 -0.27
N TRP A 833 48.61 -43.09 0.32
CA TRP A 833 49.64 -44.10 0.05
C TRP A 833 49.55 -45.24 1.07
N LEU A 834 49.18 -46.45 0.62
CA LEU A 834 48.72 -47.54 1.49
C LEU A 834 49.81 -48.20 2.34
N GLU A 835 51.08 -48.03 2.00
CA GLU A 835 52.19 -48.57 2.80
C GLU A 835 52.33 -47.88 4.17
N ARG A 836 52.16 -46.56 4.21
CA ARG A 836 52.34 -45.73 5.41
C ARG A 836 51.09 -44.97 5.84
N LEU A 837 49.99 -45.14 5.11
CA LEU A 837 48.75 -44.37 5.25
C LEU A 837 48.97 -42.85 5.14
N GLU A 838 49.98 -42.44 4.36
CA GLU A 838 50.27 -41.02 4.12
C GLU A 838 49.21 -40.40 3.22
N VAL A 839 48.62 -39.29 3.65
CA VAL A 839 47.62 -38.54 2.87
C VAL A 839 48.22 -37.24 2.35
N GLU A 840 48.23 -37.10 1.02
CA GLU A 840 48.63 -35.89 0.31
C GLU A 840 47.39 -35.18 -0.24
N CYS A 841 47.13 -33.96 0.25
CA CYS A 841 46.02 -33.16 -0.22
C CYS A 841 46.39 -31.66 -0.18
N ALA A 842 45.98 -30.91 -1.21
CA ALA A 842 46.16 -29.46 -1.24
C ALA A 842 45.28 -28.73 -0.20
N ASN A 843 44.12 -29.31 0.15
CA ASN A 843 43.24 -28.80 1.19
C ASN A 843 43.51 -29.53 2.50
N LYS A 844 44.11 -28.84 3.47
CA LYS A 844 44.50 -29.41 4.76
C LYS A 844 43.32 -30.03 5.52
N THR A 845 42.18 -29.33 5.60
CA THR A 845 41.00 -29.81 6.33
C THR A 845 40.39 -31.05 5.69
N PHE A 846 40.35 -31.11 4.36
CA PHE A 846 39.89 -32.29 3.63
C PHE A 846 40.87 -33.47 3.78
N GLY A 847 42.18 -33.20 3.69
CA GLY A 847 43.23 -34.20 3.93
C GLY A 847 43.19 -34.79 5.34
N ASP A 848 42.97 -33.97 6.37
CA ASP A 848 42.85 -34.41 7.76
C ASP A 848 41.60 -35.29 7.97
N ARG A 849 40.48 -34.93 7.33
CA ARG A 849 39.25 -35.76 7.32
C ARG A 849 39.50 -37.11 6.64
N VAL A 850 40.11 -37.12 5.45
CA VAL A 850 40.42 -38.34 4.71
C VAL A 850 41.35 -39.24 5.53
N ARG A 851 42.40 -38.67 6.14
CA ARG A 851 43.31 -39.41 7.02
C ARG A 851 42.57 -40.09 8.18
N ALA A 852 41.74 -39.34 8.91
CA ALA A 852 41.00 -39.88 10.05
C ALA A 852 40.04 -41.02 9.64
N VAL A 853 39.39 -40.91 8.48
CA VAL A 853 38.50 -41.97 7.98
C VAL A 853 39.28 -43.20 7.54
N VAL A 854 40.41 -43.04 6.85
CA VAL A 854 41.28 -44.15 6.42
C VAL A 854 41.88 -44.87 7.62
N GLU A 855 42.43 -44.15 8.61
CA GLU A 855 42.98 -44.74 9.84
C GLU A 855 41.92 -45.57 10.57
N ARG A 856 40.70 -45.03 10.70
CA ARG A 856 39.58 -45.74 11.33
C ARG A 856 39.08 -46.94 10.52
N ALA A 857 39.12 -46.87 9.20
CA ALA A 857 38.81 -48.00 8.32
C ALA A 857 39.82 -49.14 8.53
N VAL A 858 41.11 -48.81 8.60
CA VAL A 858 42.20 -49.77 8.88
C VAL A 858 42.02 -50.43 10.24
N GLU A 859 41.74 -49.65 11.29
CA GLU A 859 41.52 -50.17 12.64
C GLU A 859 40.33 -51.15 12.69
N THR A 860 39.27 -50.84 11.95
CA THR A 860 38.03 -51.63 11.97
C THR A 860 38.15 -52.93 11.18
N ILE A 861 38.98 -52.96 10.14
CA ILE A 861 39.10 -54.10 9.19
C ILE A 861 40.25 -55.07 9.60
N ALA A 862 40.95 -54.81 10.72
CA ALA A 862 42.20 -55.46 11.15
C ALA A 862 43.41 -55.01 10.28
N PRO A 863 44.68 -55.19 10.70
CA PRO A 863 45.81 -54.59 10.00
C PRO A 863 45.85 -55.06 8.54
N ILE A 864 45.86 -54.10 7.62
CA ILE A 864 45.62 -54.37 6.19
C ILE A 864 46.66 -55.37 5.66
N TRP A 865 47.91 -55.25 6.10
CA TRP A 865 49.06 -56.05 5.68
C TRP A 865 49.76 -56.66 6.92
N GLN A 866 50.37 -57.83 6.79
CA GLN A 866 51.09 -58.53 7.89
C GLN A 866 52.59 -58.63 7.60
#